data_AF-A0AAV3XGX9-F1
#
_entry.id   AF-A0AAV3XGX9-F1
#
_cell.length_a   1.000
_cell.length_b   1.000
_cell.length_c   1.000
_cell.angle_alpha   90.00
_cell.angle_beta   90.00
_cell.angle_gamma   90.00
#
_symmetry.space_group_name_H-M   'P 1'
#
loop_
_entity.id
_entity.type
_entity.pdbx_description
1 polymer ?
#
loop_
_entity_poly.entity_id
_entity_poly.type
_entity_poly.pdbx_seq_one_letter_code
_entity_poly.pdbx_strand_id
1 'polypeptide(L)'
;MMLRKILGGRYKIMSHLGGGGFGTTFLAEDRHLPGNPQCVVKQLKPKTTDILSALQAARRLFDREAEVLYQLGNHAQIPRLFAHFEEDREFYLVQELIEGHELRQELQAGQQLNEDQVIFILRDILEVLTFVHQQNVIHRDIKPANLIRRRQGGKLVLIDFGAVKQIRTQVIDASGYTSLTVAIGSPGYMPNEQMAGKPRFSSDIYAVGVLGIQALTGLNPRRLPEDAISSEIVWRDQAQVSSKFADILDRMVRYDFRQRYQSAAEVLAVLNSLKPGCLTPTIAIPVTTQKSNSELLISETVAPDDLSSERGVDYTRLRDLLAAEKWQEADRETTAIMLRISGRVAKDWLREQDIAKFPCTDLLAIDQLWVKYSKGLFGFSIQTRIWESLGGTWNADTHICFRFCRRIGWIKGVDDIVPSSDNLTFNTTAPVGHLPGGMLDWLWGNFRAARDIWWNIISVLASKFEQCQNNFKPIEAVSFPQQSSIKSRIEVIEGDIVQQQVDAIVNPTDIYFSGGGGVDRAIHRAAGSKLREACRQLGGGATGEAVITNGYNLSARWVIHTVGPIWQGGSYQEDRNLARCYRNCLALAEEYHILTIAFPAISTGAFGFPIERASKIAVREVKFFLERYNSIEKVIFVCRGQMAYDCYLNAVETIL
;
A
#
# COMPACT_ATOMS: atom_id res chain seq x y z
N MET A 1 3.23 42.72 -11.36
CA MET A 1 4.71 42.81 -11.44
C MET A 1 5.22 43.07 -10.02
N MET A 2 5.81 42.08 -9.34
CA MET A 2 6.18 42.16 -7.89
C MET A 2 7.59 42.72 -7.63
N LEU A 3 8.42 42.87 -8.66
CA LEU A 3 9.77 43.45 -8.54
C LEU A 3 9.67 44.92 -8.09
N ARG A 4 10.44 45.30 -7.05
CA ARG A 4 10.44 46.62 -6.39
C ARG A 4 9.22 46.94 -5.51
N LYS A 5 8.28 46.01 -5.29
CA LYS A 5 7.25 46.17 -4.24
C LYS A 5 7.93 46.20 -2.87
N ILE A 6 7.46 47.07 -1.98
CA ILE A 6 7.82 47.07 -0.57
C ILE A 6 6.68 46.36 0.16
N LEU A 7 7.00 45.26 0.84
CA LEU A 7 6.04 44.46 1.60
C LEU A 7 6.08 44.82 3.07
N GLY A 8 4.92 45.01 3.69
CA GLY A 8 4.80 45.39 5.10
C GLY A 8 5.53 46.70 5.44
N GLY A 9 5.70 47.59 4.46
CA GLY A 9 6.46 48.84 4.59
C GLY A 9 7.98 48.69 4.80
N ARG A 10 8.50 47.47 4.95
CA ARG A 10 9.87 47.19 5.40
C ARG A 10 10.74 46.44 4.39
N TYR A 11 10.17 45.44 3.73
CA TYR A 11 10.95 44.48 2.92
C TYR A 11 10.84 44.81 1.44
N LYS A 12 11.95 45.24 0.82
CA LYS A 12 11.98 45.59 -0.61
C LYS A 12 12.35 44.36 -1.43
N ILE A 13 11.45 43.90 -2.30
CA ILE A 13 11.70 42.76 -3.18
C ILE A 13 12.74 43.12 -4.25
N MET A 14 13.83 42.35 -4.28
CA MET A 14 14.96 42.53 -5.19
C MET A 14 14.88 41.60 -6.40
N SER A 15 14.64 40.30 -6.17
CA SER A 15 14.56 39.30 -7.24
C SER A 15 13.72 38.09 -6.82
N HIS A 16 13.34 37.28 -7.79
CA HIS A 16 12.69 35.99 -7.58
C HIS A 16 13.76 34.90 -7.38
N LEU A 17 13.66 34.12 -6.30
CA LEU A 17 14.59 33.02 -6.01
C LEU A 17 14.04 31.67 -6.46
N GLY A 18 12.73 31.46 -6.38
CA GLY A 18 12.11 30.18 -6.73
C GLY A 18 10.62 30.16 -6.40
N GLY A 19 9.93 29.07 -6.74
CA GLY A 19 8.52 28.89 -6.43
C GLY A 19 8.07 27.45 -6.61
N GLY A 20 7.13 27.01 -5.77
CA GLY A 20 6.64 25.63 -5.70
C GLY A 20 5.11 25.53 -5.66
N GLY A 21 4.61 24.36 -5.25
CA GLY A 21 3.17 24.09 -5.18
C GLY A 21 2.39 25.03 -4.25
N PHE A 22 3.05 25.57 -3.22
CA PHE A 22 2.44 26.28 -2.09
C PHE A 22 2.79 27.78 -2.00
N GLY A 23 3.67 28.30 -2.87
CA GLY A 23 4.10 29.70 -2.77
C GLY A 23 5.24 30.11 -3.70
N THR A 24 5.66 31.36 -3.57
CA THR A 24 6.74 32.01 -4.32
C THR A 24 7.76 32.60 -3.35
N THR A 25 9.05 32.40 -3.61
CA THR A 25 10.15 32.83 -2.75
C THR A 25 10.94 33.95 -3.43
N PHE A 26 11.18 35.03 -2.69
CA PHE A 26 11.86 36.23 -3.16
C PHE A 26 13.09 36.54 -2.31
N LEU A 27 14.09 37.15 -2.94
CA LEU A 27 15.16 37.86 -2.26
C LEU A 27 14.67 39.28 -1.95
N ALA A 28 14.88 39.75 -0.72
CA ALA A 28 14.50 41.09 -0.31
C ALA A 28 15.58 41.75 0.56
N GLU A 29 15.54 43.07 0.66
CA GLU A 29 16.33 43.87 1.60
C GLU A 29 15.45 44.36 2.75
N ASP A 30 15.94 44.23 3.99
CA ASP A 30 15.29 44.80 5.17
C ASP A 30 15.73 46.27 5.34
N ARG A 31 14.85 47.20 4.98
CA ARG A 31 15.16 48.64 4.97
C ARG A 31 15.18 49.28 6.35
N HIS A 32 14.73 48.58 7.38
CA HIS A 32 14.69 49.12 8.74
C HIS A 32 15.98 48.84 9.51
N LEU A 33 16.85 47.95 8.98
CA LEU A 33 18.14 47.64 9.58
C LEU A 33 19.27 48.39 8.86
N PRO A 34 20.28 48.92 9.59
CA PRO A 34 21.45 49.55 8.99
C PRO A 34 22.14 48.62 7.99
N GLY A 35 22.50 49.15 6.82
CA GLY A 35 23.14 48.38 5.75
C GLY A 35 22.20 47.54 4.88
N ASN A 36 20.87 47.63 5.09
CA ASN A 36 19.85 46.94 4.30
C ASN A 36 20.14 45.45 4.07
N PRO A 37 20.33 44.65 5.13
CA PRO A 37 20.71 43.25 5.00
C PRO A 37 19.68 42.46 4.19
N GLN A 38 20.17 41.47 3.44
CA GLN A 38 19.33 40.62 2.60
C GLN A 38 18.61 39.55 3.44
N CYS A 39 17.39 39.24 3.02
CA CYS A 39 16.52 38.24 3.64
C CYS A 39 15.71 37.51 2.56
N VAL A 40 15.11 36.39 2.95
CA VAL A 40 14.20 35.61 2.12
C VAL A 40 12.76 35.95 2.50
N VAL A 41 11.91 36.22 1.51
CA VAL A 41 10.47 36.39 1.69
C VAL A 41 9.73 35.28 0.95
N LYS A 42 9.09 34.37 1.68
CA LYS A 42 8.18 33.36 1.13
C LYS A 42 6.75 33.91 1.13
N GLN A 43 6.14 34.01 -0.04
CA GLN A 43 4.72 34.34 -0.22
C GLN A 43 3.93 33.04 -0.42
N LEU A 44 2.92 32.78 0.40
CA LEU A 44 2.02 31.64 0.20
C LEU A 44 0.79 32.07 -0.60
N LYS A 45 0.48 31.32 -1.67
CA LYS A 45 -0.67 31.58 -2.56
C LYS A 45 -1.63 30.40 -2.60
N PRO A 46 -2.87 30.54 -2.13
CA PRO A 46 -3.90 29.52 -2.32
C PRO A 46 -4.22 29.36 -3.81
N LYS A 47 -4.22 28.13 -4.35
CA LYS A 47 -4.47 27.84 -5.78
C LYS A 47 -5.93 27.47 -6.12
N THR A 48 -6.88 27.66 -5.21
CA THR A 48 -8.24 27.12 -5.33
C THR A 48 -9.31 28.16 -5.64
N THR A 49 -10.34 27.72 -6.35
CA THR A 49 -11.55 28.47 -6.71
C THR A 49 -12.50 28.71 -5.53
N ASP A 50 -12.38 27.93 -4.45
CA ASP A 50 -13.17 28.12 -3.23
C ASP A 50 -12.39 28.94 -2.19
N ILE A 51 -12.63 30.25 -2.18
CA ILE A 51 -11.76 31.27 -1.59
C ILE A 51 -11.78 31.22 -0.05
N LEU A 52 -12.92 30.95 0.59
CA LEU A 52 -13.06 31.13 2.05
C LEU A 52 -12.50 29.97 2.88
N SER A 53 -12.79 28.72 2.50
CA SER A 53 -12.31 27.52 3.18
C SER A 53 -10.80 27.32 2.99
N ALA A 54 -10.31 27.58 1.77
CA ALA A 54 -8.89 27.46 1.44
C ALA A 54 -8.03 28.55 2.08
N LEU A 55 -8.52 29.78 2.20
CA LEU A 55 -7.79 30.85 2.89
C LEU A 55 -7.60 30.56 4.38
N GLN A 56 -8.60 29.99 5.05
CA GLN A 56 -8.47 29.61 6.46
C GLN A 56 -7.46 28.46 6.65
N ALA A 57 -7.47 27.46 5.78
CA ALA A 57 -6.49 26.37 5.81
C ALA A 57 -5.07 26.87 5.53
N ALA A 58 -4.90 27.72 4.51
CA ALA A 58 -3.62 28.34 4.16
C ALA A 58 -3.07 29.21 5.29
N ARG A 59 -3.93 30.01 5.94
CA ARG A 59 -3.57 30.80 7.12
C ARG A 59 -3.08 29.92 8.26
N ARG A 60 -3.80 28.84 8.58
CA ARG A 60 -3.39 27.91 9.64
C ARG A 60 -2.03 27.28 9.36
N LEU A 61 -1.76 26.86 8.13
CA LEU A 61 -0.45 26.30 7.74
C LEU A 61 0.66 27.36 7.82
N PHE A 62 0.36 28.59 7.40
CA PHE A 62 1.29 29.72 7.46
C PHE A 62 1.66 30.11 8.90
N ASP A 63 0.65 30.38 9.74
CA ASP A 63 0.86 30.74 11.15
C ASP A 63 1.62 29.63 11.87
N ARG A 64 1.33 28.37 11.49
CA ARG A 64 2.00 27.20 12.05
C ARG A 64 3.49 27.12 11.73
N GLU A 65 3.89 27.40 10.49
CA GLU A 65 5.31 27.43 10.12
C GLU A 65 6.05 28.52 10.91
N ALA A 66 5.43 29.71 11.05
CA ALA A 66 5.99 30.81 11.83
C ALA A 66 6.15 30.46 13.32
N GLU A 67 5.12 29.87 13.94
CA GLU A 67 5.17 29.40 15.34
C GLU A 67 6.28 28.39 15.57
N VAL A 68 6.43 27.40 14.67
CA VAL A 68 7.45 26.37 14.80
C VAL A 68 8.85 26.95 14.65
N LEU A 69 9.08 27.83 13.67
CA LEU A 69 10.38 28.50 13.53
C LEU A 69 10.70 29.40 14.73
N TYR A 70 9.70 30.09 15.27
CA TYR A 70 9.88 30.88 16.49
C TYR A 70 10.23 29.99 17.69
N GLN A 71 9.56 28.85 17.85
CA GLN A 71 9.85 27.86 18.90
C GLN A 71 11.27 27.27 18.77
N LEU A 72 11.69 26.94 17.54
CA LEU A 72 13.03 26.40 17.27
C LEU A 72 14.14 27.43 17.53
N GLY A 73 13.80 28.72 17.52
CA GLY A 73 14.69 29.79 17.96
C GLY A 73 15.92 29.94 17.06
N ASN A 74 17.08 30.18 17.70
CA ASN A 74 18.34 30.38 16.97
C ASN A 74 19.13 29.08 16.92
N HIS A 75 19.29 28.51 15.72
CA HIS A 75 20.07 27.29 15.50
C HIS A 75 20.86 27.41 14.20
N ALA A 76 22.14 27.03 14.18
CA ALA A 76 23.04 27.29 13.03
C ALA A 76 22.57 26.63 11.72
N GLN A 77 21.81 25.55 11.81
CA GLN A 77 21.27 24.78 10.68
C GLN A 77 19.77 25.02 10.41
N ILE A 78 19.16 26.04 11.01
CA ILE A 78 17.75 26.42 10.77
C ILE A 78 17.70 27.93 10.52
N PRO A 79 17.10 28.41 9.42
CA PRO A 79 17.00 29.84 9.15
C PRO A 79 16.27 30.57 10.26
N ARG A 80 16.84 31.68 10.73
CA ARG A 80 16.16 32.52 11.71
C ARG A 80 14.91 33.16 11.11
N LEU A 81 13.80 33.13 11.84
CA LEU A 81 12.60 33.89 11.51
C LEU A 81 12.79 35.38 11.86
N PHE A 82 12.56 36.26 10.89
CA PHE A 82 12.60 37.71 11.09
C PHE A 82 11.20 38.32 11.26
N ALA A 83 10.23 37.86 10.48
CA ALA A 83 8.84 38.31 10.56
C ALA A 83 7.89 37.30 9.92
N HIS A 84 6.62 37.36 10.31
CA HIS A 84 5.50 36.77 9.58
C HIS A 84 4.38 37.81 9.57
N PHE A 85 3.76 38.07 8.43
CA PHE A 85 2.67 39.04 8.33
C PHE A 85 1.76 38.74 7.14
N GLU A 86 0.59 39.37 7.16
CA GLU A 86 -0.37 39.37 6.06
C GLU A 86 -0.49 40.76 5.47
N GLU A 87 -0.53 40.85 4.15
CA GLU A 87 -0.79 42.10 3.42
C GLU A 87 -1.59 41.74 2.16
N ASP A 88 -2.64 42.51 1.85
CA ASP A 88 -3.50 42.27 0.67
C ASP A 88 -4.12 40.85 0.60
N ARG A 89 -4.40 40.22 1.76
CA ARG A 89 -4.86 38.81 1.89
C ARG A 89 -3.85 37.76 1.42
N GLU A 90 -2.59 38.14 1.33
CA GLU A 90 -1.46 37.29 1.00
C GLU A 90 -0.58 37.12 2.24
N PHE A 91 0.00 35.93 2.40
CA PHE A 91 0.77 35.56 3.58
C PHE A 91 2.27 35.58 3.30
N TYR A 92 3.05 36.25 4.15
CA TYR A 92 4.47 36.47 3.94
C TYR A 92 5.31 36.04 5.14
N LEU A 93 6.23 35.11 4.92
CA LEU A 93 7.20 34.63 5.92
C LEU A 93 8.58 35.16 5.57
N VAL A 94 9.23 35.87 6.50
CA VAL A 94 10.55 36.48 6.30
C VAL A 94 11.60 35.77 7.13
N GLN A 95 12.64 35.27 6.47
CA GLN A 95 13.68 34.41 7.04
C GLN A 95 15.09 34.90 6.70
N GLU A 96 16.08 34.41 7.45
CA GLU A 96 17.50 34.53 7.10
C GLU A 96 17.77 34.03 5.68
N LEU A 97 18.57 34.78 4.92
CA LEU A 97 19.13 34.30 3.66
C LEU A 97 20.31 33.39 3.93
N ILE A 98 20.22 32.15 3.45
CA ILE A 98 21.32 31.19 3.52
C ILE A 98 22.14 31.28 2.24
N GLU A 99 23.31 31.91 2.31
CA GLU A 99 24.25 31.95 1.18
C GLU A 99 24.84 30.56 0.91
N GLY A 100 24.49 29.97 -0.23
CA GLY A 100 24.85 28.59 -0.55
C GLY A 100 24.18 28.08 -1.82
N HIS A 101 24.11 26.77 -1.95
CA HIS A 101 23.37 26.08 -3.00
C HIS A 101 22.54 24.94 -2.42
N GLU A 102 21.46 24.56 -3.11
CA GLU A 102 20.62 23.43 -2.69
C GLU A 102 21.37 22.11 -2.82
N LEU A 103 21.17 21.19 -1.88
CA LEU A 103 21.77 19.85 -1.90
C LEU A 103 21.38 19.07 -3.17
N ARG A 104 20.20 19.35 -3.76
CA ARG A 104 19.80 18.72 -5.03
C ARG A 104 20.78 18.98 -6.18
N GLN A 105 21.55 20.06 -6.11
CA GLN A 105 22.56 20.39 -7.12
C GLN A 105 23.81 19.50 -7.00
N GLU A 106 24.04 18.93 -5.80
CA GLU A 106 25.09 17.94 -5.52
C GLU A 106 24.64 16.51 -5.86
N LEU A 107 23.33 16.26 -5.94
CA LEU A 107 22.72 14.95 -6.19
C LEU A 107 22.05 14.88 -7.58
N GLN A 108 22.83 15.15 -8.63
CA GLN A 108 22.31 15.08 -10.00
C GLN A 108 22.02 13.63 -10.41
N ALA A 109 21.01 13.44 -11.27
CA ALA A 109 20.61 12.10 -11.70
C ALA A 109 21.77 11.35 -12.39
N GLY A 110 22.03 10.12 -11.97
CA GLY A 110 23.13 9.30 -12.47
C GLY A 110 24.49 9.57 -11.80
N GLN A 111 24.62 10.59 -10.96
CA GLN A 111 25.81 10.82 -10.14
C GLN A 111 25.73 10.01 -8.85
N GLN A 112 26.77 9.23 -8.57
CA GLN A 112 26.91 8.45 -7.34
C GLN A 112 27.95 9.12 -6.42
N LEU A 113 27.60 9.25 -5.14
CA LEU A 113 28.53 9.65 -4.09
C LEU A 113 29.08 8.42 -3.38
N ASN A 114 30.30 8.52 -2.86
CA ASN A 114 30.89 7.43 -2.08
C ASN A 114 30.34 7.41 -0.64
N GLU A 115 30.60 6.30 0.07
CA GLU A 115 30.16 6.07 1.45
C GLU A 115 30.49 7.25 2.38
N ASP A 116 31.73 7.75 2.37
CA ASP A 116 32.16 8.83 3.27
C ASP A 116 31.41 10.14 3.00
N GLN A 117 31.18 10.46 1.73
CA GLN A 117 30.40 11.63 1.32
C GLN A 117 28.94 11.52 1.79
N VAL A 118 28.33 10.34 1.64
CA VAL A 118 26.95 10.12 2.07
C VAL A 118 26.85 10.13 3.60
N ILE A 119 27.78 9.49 4.31
CA ILE A 119 27.84 9.55 5.78
C ILE A 119 27.94 11.00 6.27
N PHE A 120 28.76 11.84 5.62
CA PHE A 120 28.88 13.25 5.96
C PHE A 120 27.54 14.01 5.79
N ILE A 121 26.85 13.79 4.67
CA ILE A 121 25.52 14.38 4.41
C ILE A 121 24.51 13.92 5.46
N LEU A 122 24.43 12.62 5.74
CA LEU A 122 23.48 12.05 6.70
C LEU A 122 23.73 12.59 8.11
N ARG A 123 24.99 12.69 8.55
CA ARG A 123 25.35 13.26 9.86
C ARG A 123 24.86 14.70 9.99
N ASP A 124 25.14 15.55 9.00
CA ASP A 124 24.71 16.95 8.99
C ASP A 124 23.18 17.09 9.10
N ILE A 125 22.41 16.24 8.40
CA ILE A 125 20.94 16.26 8.46
C ILE A 125 20.42 15.72 9.81
N LEU A 126 21.02 14.64 10.31
CA LEU A 126 20.60 14.02 11.57
C LEU A 126 20.93 14.88 12.80
N GLU A 127 21.99 15.68 12.77
CA GLU A 127 22.30 16.68 13.81
C GLU A 127 21.16 17.68 13.98
N VAL A 128 20.72 18.33 12.89
CA VAL A 128 19.61 19.28 12.96
C VAL A 128 18.27 18.60 13.28
N LEU A 129 18.02 17.40 12.75
CA LEU A 129 16.80 16.66 13.08
C LEU A 129 16.74 16.23 14.54
N THR A 130 17.89 15.90 15.15
CA THR A 130 17.95 15.59 16.59
C THR A 130 17.46 16.79 17.42
N PHE A 131 17.90 18.01 17.08
CA PHE A 131 17.42 19.24 17.72
C PHE A 131 15.92 19.46 17.47
N VAL A 132 15.45 19.34 16.23
CA VAL A 132 14.03 19.51 15.87
C VAL A 132 13.13 18.52 16.60
N HIS A 133 13.52 17.24 16.67
CA HIS A 133 12.76 16.19 17.34
C HIS A 133 12.71 16.37 18.86
N GLN A 134 13.77 16.88 19.49
CA GLN A 134 13.77 17.24 20.92
C GLN A 134 12.72 18.32 21.25
N GLN A 135 12.41 19.19 20.29
CA GLN A 135 11.34 20.19 20.40
C GLN A 135 9.94 19.64 20.09
N ASN A 136 9.80 18.31 19.93
CA ASN A 136 8.56 17.60 19.59
C ASN A 136 7.93 18.02 18.24
N VAL A 137 8.79 18.36 17.28
CA VAL A 137 8.40 18.73 15.90
C VAL A 137 8.79 17.61 14.94
N ILE A 138 7.88 17.26 14.02
CA ILE A 138 8.15 16.37 12.87
C ILE A 138 8.16 17.24 11.61
N HIS A 139 9.20 17.12 10.78
CA HIS A 139 9.40 17.98 9.61
C HIS A 139 8.53 17.60 8.41
N ARG A 140 8.47 16.29 8.08
CA ARG A 140 7.66 15.64 7.04
C ARG A 140 8.02 15.88 5.58
N ASP A 141 8.82 16.89 5.26
CA ASP A 141 9.23 17.14 3.87
C ASP A 141 10.76 17.23 3.73
N ILE A 142 11.47 16.29 4.33
CA ILE A 142 12.93 16.17 4.16
C ILE A 142 13.24 15.68 2.75
N LYS A 143 13.96 16.50 1.99
CA LYS A 143 14.40 16.20 0.61
C LYS A 143 15.55 17.13 0.21
N PRO A 144 16.32 16.82 -0.85
CA PRO A 144 17.46 17.63 -1.28
C PRO A 144 17.13 19.08 -1.63
N ALA A 145 15.91 19.39 -2.08
CA ALA A 145 15.48 20.75 -2.38
C ALA A 145 15.22 21.61 -1.13
N ASN A 146 15.05 21.00 0.06
CA ASN A 146 14.79 21.69 1.32
C ASN A 146 16.05 21.79 2.20
N LEU A 147 17.22 21.48 1.64
CA LEU A 147 18.52 21.52 2.30
C LEU A 147 19.46 22.43 1.50
N ILE A 148 20.07 23.42 2.14
CA ILE A 148 21.07 24.30 1.53
C ILE A 148 22.43 24.03 2.17
N ARG A 149 23.45 23.78 1.36
CA ARG A 149 24.84 23.77 1.83
C ARG A 149 25.34 25.20 1.93
N ARG A 150 25.56 25.67 3.17
CA ARG A 150 26.07 27.02 3.43
C ARG A 150 27.49 27.15 2.87
N ARG A 151 27.75 28.22 2.11
CA ARG A 151 29.07 28.50 1.52
C ARG A 151 30.16 28.59 2.59
N GLN A 152 29.85 29.25 3.70
CA GLN A 152 30.73 29.35 4.85
C GLN A 152 30.55 28.12 5.75
N GLY A 153 31.63 27.37 5.97
CA GLY A 153 31.65 26.21 6.87
C GLY A 153 31.07 24.91 6.30
N GLY A 154 30.38 24.94 5.15
CA GLY A 154 29.96 23.74 4.41
C GLY A 154 28.84 22.91 5.05
N LYS A 155 28.27 23.36 6.17
CA LYS A 155 27.16 22.69 6.88
C LYS A 155 25.84 22.80 6.12
N LEU A 156 25.03 21.75 6.19
CA LEU A 156 23.66 21.77 5.66
C LEU A 156 22.69 22.52 6.59
N VAL A 157 21.83 23.33 5.98
CA VAL A 157 20.78 24.12 6.64
C VAL A 157 19.41 23.66 6.12
N LEU A 158 18.46 23.41 7.01
CA LEU A 158 17.10 22.94 6.71
C LEU A 158 16.14 24.12 6.60
N ILE A 159 15.57 24.38 5.41
CA ILE A 159 14.97 25.69 5.07
C ILE A 159 13.45 25.72 4.90
N ASP A 160 12.70 24.62 5.11
CA ASP A 160 11.27 24.58 4.77
C ASP A 160 10.38 23.80 5.75
N PHE A 161 9.79 24.50 6.72
CA PHE A 161 8.99 23.92 7.80
C PHE A 161 7.48 23.94 7.50
N GLY A 162 7.05 24.22 6.26
CA GLY A 162 5.63 24.35 5.90
C GLY A 162 4.78 23.07 6.04
N ALA A 163 5.40 21.90 6.19
CA ALA A 163 4.73 20.60 6.33
C ALA A 163 4.65 20.07 7.78
N VAL A 164 5.11 20.84 8.77
CA VAL A 164 5.37 20.35 10.13
C VAL A 164 4.14 19.96 10.94
N LYS A 165 4.33 19.07 11.94
CA LYS A 165 3.34 18.80 13.03
C LYS A 165 4.02 18.79 14.38
N GLN A 166 3.39 19.46 15.36
CA GLN A 166 3.71 19.26 16.77
C GLN A 166 2.84 18.15 17.35
N ILE A 167 3.43 17.36 18.24
CA ILE A 167 2.76 16.22 18.86
C ILE A 167 1.72 16.65 19.93
N ARG A 168 1.83 17.87 20.49
CA ARG A 168 0.99 18.34 21.60
C ARG A 168 -0.39 18.89 21.21
N THR A 169 -0.66 19.13 19.94
CA THR A 169 -1.92 19.72 19.47
C THR A 169 -2.78 18.66 18.76
N GLN A 170 -3.46 17.84 19.55
CA GLN A 170 -4.70 17.22 19.06
C GLN A 170 -5.76 18.32 19.04
N VAL A 171 -6.03 18.86 17.86
CA VAL A 171 -7.24 19.68 17.67
C VAL A 171 -8.40 18.69 17.64
N ILE A 172 -9.05 18.56 18.79
CA ILE A 172 -10.35 17.91 18.94
C ILE A 172 -11.35 18.89 18.35
N ASP A 173 -12.06 18.52 17.30
CA ASP A 173 -13.17 19.33 16.81
C ASP A 173 -14.31 19.38 17.85
N ALA A 174 -15.27 20.29 17.68
CA ALA A 174 -16.41 20.43 18.60
C ALA A 174 -17.27 19.16 18.74
N SER A 175 -17.02 18.15 17.90
CA SER A 175 -17.67 16.84 17.85
C SER A 175 -16.83 15.70 18.44
N GLY A 176 -15.64 15.98 18.99
CA GLY A 176 -14.80 14.98 19.65
C GLY A 176 -13.85 14.21 18.72
N TYR A 177 -13.79 14.53 17.42
CA TYR A 177 -12.92 13.88 16.45
C TYR A 177 -11.64 14.68 16.23
N THR A 178 -10.50 13.99 16.11
CA THR A 178 -9.26 14.61 15.65
C THR A 178 -9.37 14.91 14.17
N SER A 179 -9.20 16.19 13.78
CA SER A 179 -9.28 16.58 12.37
C SER A 179 -8.28 15.78 11.51
N LEU A 180 -8.78 15.13 10.46
CA LEU A 180 -7.98 14.43 9.46
C LEU A 180 -6.88 15.35 8.93
N THR A 181 -5.62 14.99 9.18
CA THR A 181 -4.47 15.76 8.69
C THR A 181 -4.30 15.46 7.21
N VAL A 182 -4.36 16.49 6.34
CA VAL A 182 -4.06 16.36 4.91
C VAL A 182 -2.69 15.69 4.74
N ALA A 183 -2.59 14.68 3.88
CA ALA A 183 -1.32 14.06 3.55
C ALA A 183 -0.41 15.09 2.85
N ILE A 184 0.72 15.43 3.48
CA ILE A 184 1.68 16.43 2.99
C ILE A 184 3.07 15.80 2.94
N GLY A 185 3.80 16.05 1.84
CA GLY A 185 5.21 15.69 1.63
C GLY A 185 5.50 15.28 0.17
N SER A 186 6.76 15.02 -0.14
CA SER A 186 7.22 14.83 -1.52
C SER A 186 7.23 13.36 -1.95
N PRO A 187 6.61 13.00 -3.10
CA PRO A 187 6.57 11.60 -3.52
C PRO A 187 7.97 11.04 -3.81
N GLY A 188 8.26 9.87 -3.26
CA GLY A 188 9.58 9.24 -3.24
C GLY A 188 10.25 9.28 -1.86
N TYR A 189 10.03 10.34 -1.06
CA TYR A 189 10.59 10.46 0.31
C TYR A 189 9.54 10.27 1.41
N MET A 190 8.25 10.23 1.05
CA MET A 190 7.15 10.09 1.99
C MET A 190 6.87 8.62 2.31
N PRO A 191 6.92 8.18 3.58
CA PRO A 191 6.56 6.83 3.98
C PRO A 191 5.05 6.64 4.17
N ASN A 192 4.62 5.37 4.20
CA ASN A 192 3.21 4.96 4.26
C ASN A 192 2.43 5.51 5.47
N GLU A 193 3.04 5.58 6.66
CA GLU A 193 2.36 6.13 7.85
C GLU A 193 2.10 7.63 7.72
N GLN A 194 2.97 8.35 7.00
CA GLN A 194 2.77 9.76 6.70
C GLN A 194 1.68 9.96 5.64
N MET A 195 1.64 9.09 4.62
CA MET A 195 0.54 9.07 3.64
C MET A 195 -0.81 8.82 4.31
N ALA A 196 -0.85 7.98 5.34
CA ALA A 196 -2.04 7.71 6.15
C ALA A 196 -2.37 8.82 7.18
N GLY A 197 -1.67 9.96 7.14
CA GLY A 197 -1.90 11.10 8.05
C GLY A 197 -1.37 10.90 9.49
N LYS A 198 -0.58 9.84 9.72
CA LYS A 198 -0.02 9.46 11.03
C LYS A 198 1.53 9.53 11.05
N PRO A 199 2.16 10.66 10.68
CA PRO A 199 3.62 10.77 10.67
C PRO A 199 4.20 10.70 12.08
N ARG A 200 5.44 10.20 12.15
CA ARG A 200 6.24 9.99 13.37
C ARG A 200 7.63 10.59 13.18
N PHE A 201 8.44 10.64 14.22
CA PHE A 201 9.85 11.00 14.09
C PHE A 201 10.60 10.07 13.13
N SER A 202 10.24 8.78 13.13
CA SER A 202 10.76 7.78 12.18
C SER A 202 10.32 7.99 10.73
N SER A 203 9.36 8.89 10.47
CA SER A 203 9.01 9.32 9.11
C SER A 203 10.08 10.22 8.52
N ASP A 204 10.63 11.16 9.31
CA ASP A 204 11.76 11.99 8.88
C ASP A 204 13.02 11.11 8.67
N ILE A 205 13.23 10.12 9.54
CA ILE A 205 14.36 9.18 9.42
C ILE A 205 14.29 8.38 8.12
N TYR A 206 13.10 7.91 7.72
CA TYR A 206 12.89 7.25 6.43
C TYR A 206 13.29 8.16 5.26
N ALA A 207 12.82 9.41 5.27
CA ALA A 207 13.16 10.37 4.22
C ALA A 207 14.67 10.64 4.13
N VAL A 208 15.38 10.69 5.27
CA VAL A 208 16.84 10.80 5.32
C VAL A 208 17.52 9.53 4.78
N GLY A 209 17.01 8.35 5.11
CA GLY A 209 17.52 7.07 4.60
C GLY A 209 17.39 6.98 3.07
N VAL A 210 16.21 7.34 2.54
CA VAL A 210 15.97 7.40 1.09
C VAL A 210 16.90 8.41 0.40
N LEU A 211 17.16 9.56 1.03
CA LEU A 211 18.13 10.54 0.52
C LEU A 211 19.54 9.94 0.46
N GLY A 212 19.95 9.18 1.48
CA GLY A 212 21.21 8.45 1.47
C GLY A 212 21.31 7.43 0.34
N ILE A 213 20.27 6.62 0.15
CA ILE A 213 20.18 5.63 -0.93
C ILE A 213 20.21 6.31 -2.30
N GLN A 214 19.49 7.42 -2.47
CA GLN A 214 19.54 8.23 -3.68
C GLN A 214 20.97 8.71 -3.97
N ALA A 215 21.68 9.21 -2.96
CA ALA A 215 23.03 9.72 -3.12
C ALA A 215 24.03 8.62 -3.51
N LEU A 216 23.86 7.41 -2.97
CA LEU A 216 24.71 6.26 -3.29
C LEU A 216 24.43 5.69 -4.69
N THR A 217 23.16 5.59 -5.07
CA THR A 217 22.75 4.92 -6.31
C THR A 217 22.66 5.86 -7.51
N GLY A 218 22.50 7.17 -7.27
CA GLY A 218 22.19 8.17 -8.29
C GLY A 218 20.77 8.04 -8.88
N LEU A 219 19.94 7.15 -8.33
CA LEU A 219 18.59 6.86 -8.82
C LEU A 219 17.58 7.86 -8.27
N ASN A 220 16.53 8.11 -9.05
CA ASN A 220 15.40 8.89 -8.56
C ASN A 220 14.66 8.10 -7.47
N PRO A 221 14.37 8.68 -6.29
CA PRO A 221 13.65 7.99 -5.20
C PRO A 221 12.33 7.32 -5.60
N ARG A 222 11.62 7.85 -6.61
CA ARG A 222 10.37 7.24 -7.12
C ARG A 222 10.58 6.02 -8.01
N ARG A 223 11.84 5.74 -8.37
CA ARG A 223 12.26 4.67 -9.27
C ARG A 223 13.21 3.69 -8.56
N LEU A 224 13.38 3.83 -7.24
CA LEU A 224 14.12 2.84 -6.47
C LEU A 224 13.37 1.50 -6.57
N PRO A 225 14.05 0.40 -6.91
CA PRO A 225 13.44 -0.92 -6.92
C PRO A 225 12.90 -1.27 -5.54
N GLU A 226 11.76 -1.95 -5.49
CA GLU A 226 11.15 -2.44 -4.25
C GLU A 226 10.93 -3.94 -4.37
N ASP A 227 11.09 -4.65 -3.26
CA ASP A 227 10.73 -6.05 -3.16
C ASP A 227 9.20 -6.20 -3.29
N ALA A 228 8.77 -7.11 -4.16
CA ALA A 228 7.38 -7.21 -4.57
C ALA A 228 6.42 -7.68 -3.45
N ILE A 229 6.94 -8.23 -2.35
CA ILE A 229 6.16 -8.78 -1.24
C ILE A 229 6.23 -7.84 -0.04
N SER A 230 7.45 -7.46 0.36
CA SER A 230 7.69 -6.67 1.56
C SER A 230 7.62 -5.17 1.34
N SER A 231 7.65 -4.71 0.08
CA SER A 231 7.77 -3.28 -0.29
C SER A 231 9.01 -2.60 0.31
N GLU A 232 10.04 -3.38 0.66
CA GLU A 232 11.34 -2.87 1.10
C GLU A 232 12.15 -2.39 -0.10
N ILE A 233 12.92 -1.32 0.07
CA ILE A 233 13.76 -0.77 -0.99
C ILE A 233 14.94 -1.72 -1.27
N VAL A 234 15.08 -2.16 -2.52
CA VAL A 234 16.18 -2.99 -3.01
C VAL A 234 17.19 -2.10 -3.72
N TRP A 235 18.33 -1.84 -3.08
CA TRP A 235 19.35 -0.90 -3.60
C TRP A 235 20.79 -1.38 -3.46
N ARG A 236 21.07 -2.41 -2.64
CA ARG A 236 22.44 -2.83 -2.30
C ARG A 236 23.25 -3.31 -3.53
N ASP A 237 22.59 -3.78 -4.57
CA ASP A 237 23.19 -4.18 -5.85
C ASP A 237 23.56 -2.98 -6.75
N GLN A 238 23.08 -1.79 -6.42
CA GLN A 238 23.25 -0.54 -7.19
C GLN A 238 24.31 0.40 -6.61
N ALA A 239 24.96 0.05 -5.49
CA ALA A 239 25.99 0.86 -4.83
C ALA A 239 27.06 0.02 -4.11
N GLN A 240 28.29 0.51 -4.07
CA GLN A 240 29.39 -0.14 -3.34
C GLN A 240 29.61 0.53 -1.98
N VAL A 241 29.22 -0.16 -0.91
CA VAL A 241 29.32 0.30 0.48
C VAL A 241 29.65 -0.85 1.43
N SER A 242 30.12 -0.53 2.63
CA SER A 242 30.31 -1.47 3.71
C SER A 242 28.97 -2.06 4.16
N SER A 243 28.98 -3.35 4.53
CA SER A 243 27.77 -4.03 5.01
C SER A 243 27.15 -3.32 6.20
N LYS A 244 27.98 -2.83 7.13
CA LYS A 244 27.52 -2.07 8.30
C LYS A 244 26.77 -0.80 7.91
N PHE A 245 27.27 -0.05 6.92
CA PHE A 245 26.59 1.16 6.47
C PHE A 245 25.30 0.84 5.72
N ALA A 246 25.30 -0.21 4.89
CA ALA A 246 24.09 -0.70 4.22
C ALA A 246 23.01 -1.15 5.23
N ASP A 247 23.38 -1.85 6.30
CA ASP A 247 22.46 -2.29 7.36
C ASP A 247 21.80 -1.10 8.08
N ILE A 248 22.54 0.00 8.27
CA ILE A 248 21.99 1.23 8.84
C ILE A 248 20.96 1.83 7.89
N LEU A 249 21.28 1.99 6.61
CA LEU A 249 20.36 2.54 5.62
C LEU A 249 19.10 1.68 5.45
N ASP A 250 19.23 0.36 5.36
CA ASP A 250 18.09 -0.56 5.31
C ASP A 250 17.19 -0.40 6.53
N ARG A 251 17.77 -0.29 7.73
CA ARG A 251 16.98 -0.06 8.94
C ARG A 251 16.32 1.32 8.96
N MET A 252 16.95 2.35 8.39
CA MET A 252 16.32 3.68 8.27
C MET A 252 15.10 3.66 7.35
N VAL A 253 15.10 2.82 6.30
CA VAL A 253 14.03 2.79 5.28
C VAL A 253 13.03 1.64 5.39
N ARG A 254 13.03 0.88 6.50
CA ARG A 254 12.10 -0.24 6.69
C ARG A 254 10.65 0.13 6.38
N TYR A 255 9.95 -0.70 5.63
CA TYR A 255 8.54 -0.46 5.30
C TYR A 255 7.68 -0.28 6.56
N ASP A 256 7.86 -1.16 7.56
CA ASP A 256 7.27 -1.00 8.89
C ASP A 256 8.05 0.02 9.72
N PHE A 257 7.43 1.18 9.98
CA PHE A 257 8.01 2.26 10.77
C PHE A 257 8.45 1.86 12.20
N ARG A 258 7.93 0.75 12.74
CA ARG A 258 8.32 0.21 14.07
C ARG A 258 9.68 -0.48 14.03
N GLN A 259 10.09 -0.97 12.87
CA GLN A 259 11.38 -1.63 12.68
C GLN A 259 12.50 -0.62 12.38
N ARG A 260 12.14 0.63 12.08
CA ARG A 260 13.10 1.72 11.90
C ARG A 260 13.77 2.14 13.22
N TYR A 261 14.84 2.91 13.11
CA TYR A 261 15.33 3.69 14.24
C TYR A 261 14.23 4.63 14.74
N GLN A 262 14.11 4.79 16.06
CA GLN A 262 12.98 5.54 16.65
C GLN A 262 13.35 7.00 16.95
N SER A 263 14.63 7.37 16.85
CA SER A 263 15.08 8.76 17.00
C SER A 263 16.26 9.08 16.08
N ALA A 264 16.37 10.34 15.63
CA ALA A 264 17.51 10.79 14.83
C ALA A 264 18.84 10.66 15.60
N ALA A 265 18.81 10.83 16.93
CA ALA A 265 19.96 10.64 17.80
C ALA A 265 20.50 9.20 17.79
N GLU A 266 19.61 8.20 17.73
CA GLU A 266 19.98 6.77 17.64
C GLU A 266 20.75 6.51 16.34
N VAL A 267 20.25 7.02 15.21
CA VAL A 267 20.93 6.88 13.91
C VAL A 267 22.29 7.59 13.92
N LEU A 268 22.33 8.83 14.43
CA LEU A 268 23.55 9.63 14.49
C LEU A 268 24.65 8.95 15.34
N ALA A 269 24.27 8.36 16.48
CA ALA A 269 25.20 7.62 17.34
C ALA A 269 25.78 6.40 16.61
N VAL A 270 24.93 5.63 15.90
CA VAL A 270 25.39 4.45 15.15
C VAL A 270 26.29 4.86 13.98
N LEU A 271 25.95 5.92 13.22
CA LEU A 271 26.82 6.44 12.17
C LEU A 271 28.16 6.95 12.70
N ASN A 272 28.20 7.58 13.87
CA ASN A 272 29.43 8.04 14.51
C ASN A 272 30.33 6.88 14.99
N SER A 273 29.76 5.70 15.19
CA SER A 273 30.51 4.49 15.56
C SER A 273 31.21 3.80 14.38
N LEU A 274 30.88 4.17 13.13
CA LEU A 274 31.56 3.68 11.95
C LEU A 274 32.98 4.24 11.90
N LYS A 275 33.99 3.38 12.10
CA LYS A 275 35.40 3.74 11.94
C LYS A 275 35.71 3.93 10.45
N PRO A 276 36.50 4.94 10.05
CA PRO A 276 36.95 5.08 8.66
C PRO A 276 37.82 3.89 8.26
N GLY A 277 37.50 3.27 7.12
CA GLY A 277 38.36 2.29 6.45
C GLY A 277 38.25 0.85 6.94
N CYS A 278 37.33 0.08 6.32
CA CYS A 278 37.53 -1.36 6.12
C CYS A 278 36.65 -1.82 4.95
N LEU A 279 37.11 -1.60 3.71
CA LEU A 279 36.53 -2.25 2.55
C LEU A 279 36.86 -3.74 2.64
N THR A 280 35.84 -4.57 2.84
CA THR A 280 35.94 -6.00 2.54
C THR A 280 35.22 -6.22 1.21
N PRO A 281 35.90 -6.73 0.17
CA PRO A 281 35.27 -6.97 -1.12
C PRO A 281 34.32 -8.17 -1.02
N THR A 282 33.07 -7.99 -1.43
CA THR A 282 32.09 -9.08 -1.55
C THR A 282 32.42 -9.92 -2.78
N ILE A 283 32.58 -11.22 -2.55
CA ILE A 283 32.88 -12.26 -3.54
C ILE A 283 31.72 -12.38 -4.54
N ALA A 284 32.05 -12.31 -5.83
CA ALA A 284 31.17 -12.69 -6.93
C ALA A 284 30.92 -14.21 -6.90
N ILE A 285 29.66 -14.61 -6.97
CA ILE A 285 29.27 -16.02 -7.18
C ILE A 285 29.15 -16.26 -8.70
N PRO A 286 29.80 -17.30 -9.26
CA PRO A 286 29.71 -17.58 -10.68
C PRO A 286 28.40 -18.28 -11.02
N VAL A 287 27.83 -17.86 -12.14
CA VAL A 287 26.78 -18.54 -12.89
C VAL A 287 27.35 -19.84 -13.46
N THR A 288 26.72 -20.98 -13.15
CA THR A 288 26.92 -22.22 -13.91
C THR A 288 25.57 -22.73 -14.37
N THR A 289 25.40 -22.72 -15.69
CA THR A 289 24.38 -23.45 -16.44
C THR A 289 24.71 -24.94 -16.44
N GLN A 290 23.71 -25.81 -16.23
CA GLN A 290 23.54 -27.03 -17.02
C GLN A 290 22.15 -27.65 -16.82
N LYS A 291 21.55 -27.99 -17.96
CA LYS A 291 20.33 -28.80 -18.12
C LYS A 291 20.61 -30.27 -17.78
N SER A 292 19.61 -30.98 -17.27
CA SER A 292 19.28 -32.33 -17.75
C SER A 292 17.80 -32.63 -17.54
N ASN A 293 17.20 -33.18 -18.59
CA ASN A 293 15.83 -33.69 -18.64
C ASN A 293 15.73 -35.01 -17.86
N SER A 294 14.57 -35.26 -17.25
CA SER A 294 14.00 -36.61 -17.23
C SER A 294 12.49 -36.51 -17.44
N GLU A 295 12.03 -37.15 -18.51
CA GLU A 295 10.64 -37.31 -18.90
C GLU A 295 9.94 -38.26 -17.94
N LEU A 296 8.69 -37.94 -17.59
CA LEU A 296 7.73 -38.92 -17.09
C LEU A 296 6.42 -38.70 -17.85
N LEU A 297 6.21 -39.57 -18.84
CA LEU A 297 4.97 -39.74 -19.58
C LEU A 297 3.86 -40.18 -18.63
N ILE A 298 2.79 -39.40 -18.54
CA ILE A 298 1.46 -39.89 -18.17
C ILE A 298 0.51 -39.40 -19.26
N SER A 299 0.03 -40.34 -20.08
CA SER A 299 -1.10 -40.12 -20.96
C SER A 299 -2.37 -40.15 -20.12
N GLU A 300 -3.15 -39.06 -20.13
CA GLU A 300 -4.52 -39.09 -19.67
C GLU A 300 -5.43 -38.56 -20.77
N THR A 301 -6.33 -39.44 -21.19
CA THR A 301 -7.47 -39.17 -22.06
C THR A 301 -8.38 -38.13 -21.40
N VAL A 302 -8.53 -36.97 -22.06
CA VAL A 302 -9.29 -35.81 -21.58
C VAL A 302 -10.79 -36.08 -21.72
N ALA A 303 -11.52 -36.00 -20.60
CA ALA A 303 -12.99 -35.93 -20.59
C ALA A 303 -13.45 -34.66 -21.33
N PRO A 304 -14.58 -34.69 -22.07
CA PRO A 304 -15.00 -33.57 -22.90
C PRO A 304 -15.32 -32.34 -22.03
N ASP A 305 -14.69 -31.21 -22.36
CA ASP A 305 -15.05 -29.91 -21.76
C ASP A 305 -16.52 -29.59 -22.10
N ASP A 306 -17.33 -29.29 -21.08
CA ASP A 306 -18.70 -28.82 -21.27
C ASP A 306 -18.67 -27.36 -21.74
N LEU A 307 -18.60 -27.18 -23.05
CA LEU A 307 -18.51 -25.89 -23.74
C LEU A 307 -19.91 -25.37 -24.10
N SER A 308 -20.81 -25.22 -23.13
CA SER A 308 -22.16 -24.70 -23.38
C SER A 308 -22.17 -23.16 -23.51
N SER A 309 -22.85 -22.66 -24.55
CA SER A 309 -22.99 -21.21 -24.83
C SER A 309 -24.45 -20.84 -24.99
N GLU A 310 -24.90 -19.79 -24.30
CA GLU A 310 -26.25 -19.20 -24.47
C GLU A 310 -26.44 -18.56 -25.86
N ARG A 311 -25.35 -18.29 -26.58
CA ARG A 311 -25.35 -17.71 -27.94
C ARG A 311 -24.80 -18.66 -29.01
N GLY A 312 -24.58 -19.93 -28.68
CA GLY A 312 -24.03 -20.93 -29.61
C GLY A 312 -22.60 -20.65 -30.07
N VAL A 313 -21.80 -19.99 -29.23
CA VAL A 313 -20.39 -19.67 -29.53
C VAL A 313 -19.52 -20.89 -29.25
N ASP A 314 -18.71 -21.27 -30.24
CA ASP A 314 -17.76 -22.38 -30.13
C ASP A 314 -16.45 -21.95 -29.45
N TYR A 315 -16.13 -22.57 -28.32
CA TYR A 315 -14.91 -22.35 -27.54
C TYR A 315 -13.81 -23.39 -27.81
N THR A 316 -14.06 -24.39 -28.67
CA THR A 316 -13.15 -25.51 -28.96
C THR A 316 -11.77 -25.00 -29.37
N ARG A 317 -11.74 -23.96 -30.20
CA ARG A 317 -10.49 -23.33 -30.65
C ARG A 317 -9.73 -22.66 -29.50
N LEU A 318 -10.42 -21.95 -28.60
CA LEU A 318 -9.78 -21.32 -27.44
C LEU A 318 -9.21 -22.39 -26.51
N ARG A 319 -9.97 -23.46 -26.23
CA ARG A 319 -9.51 -24.62 -25.47
C ARG A 319 -8.23 -25.21 -26.07
N ASP A 320 -8.23 -25.52 -27.37
CA ASP A 320 -7.09 -26.17 -28.03
C ASP A 320 -5.84 -25.30 -28.03
N LEU A 321 -6.00 -23.98 -28.19
CA LEU A 321 -4.89 -23.03 -28.11
C LEU A 321 -4.32 -22.95 -26.68
N LEU A 322 -5.18 -22.91 -25.67
CA LEU A 322 -4.75 -22.89 -24.27
C LEU A 322 -4.09 -24.21 -23.85
N ALA A 323 -4.63 -25.35 -24.29
CA ALA A 323 -4.06 -26.68 -24.05
C ALA A 323 -2.69 -26.85 -24.70
N ALA A 324 -2.47 -26.22 -25.86
CA ALA A 324 -1.18 -26.19 -26.55
C ALA A 324 -0.23 -25.10 -26.04
N GLU A 325 -0.57 -24.39 -24.96
CA GLU A 325 0.20 -23.26 -24.40
C GLU A 325 0.46 -22.13 -25.42
N LYS A 326 -0.41 -21.98 -26.41
CA LYS A 326 -0.37 -20.93 -27.42
C LYS A 326 -1.01 -19.65 -26.91
N TRP A 327 -0.43 -19.08 -25.86
CA TRP A 327 -1.01 -17.98 -25.07
C TRP A 327 -1.39 -16.74 -25.89
N GLN A 328 -0.56 -16.37 -26.88
CA GLN A 328 -0.83 -15.20 -27.73
C GLN A 328 -2.03 -15.43 -28.66
N GLU A 329 -2.12 -16.61 -29.25
CA GLU A 329 -3.25 -16.97 -30.12
C GLU A 329 -4.54 -17.16 -29.32
N ALA A 330 -4.43 -17.73 -28.11
CA ALA A 330 -5.55 -17.86 -27.17
C ALA A 330 -6.10 -16.48 -26.73
N ASP A 331 -5.22 -15.51 -26.50
CA ASP A 331 -5.59 -14.14 -26.14
C ASP A 331 -6.34 -13.41 -27.29
N ARG A 332 -5.87 -13.60 -28.54
CA ARG A 332 -6.58 -13.11 -29.74
C ARG A 332 -7.91 -13.80 -29.94
N GLU A 333 -7.98 -15.12 -29.77
CA GLU A 333 -9.22 -15.88 -29.89
C GLU A 333 -10.23 -15.45 -28.82
N THR A 334 -9.78 -15.23 -27.58
CA THR A 334 -10.59 -14.70 -26.47
C THR A 334 -11.23 -13.36 -26.85
N THR A 335 -10.42 -12.45 -27.40
CA THR A 335 -10.87 -11.14 -27.88
C THR A 335 -11.94 -11.28 -28.97
N ALA A 336 -11.72 -12.18 -29.96
CA ALA A 336 -12.67 -12.44 -31.03
C ALA A 336 -13.98 -13.09 -30.55
N ILE A 337 -13.91 -13.95 -29.54
CA ILE A 337 -15.07 -14.56 -28.87
C ILE A 337 -15.90 -13.46 -28.18
N MET A 338 -15.27 -12.58 -27.41
CA MET A 338 -15.97 -11.48 -26.72
C MET A 338 -16.68 -10.51 -27.69
N LEU A 339 -16.10 -10.26 -28.87
CA LEU A 339 -16.73 -9.48 -29.95
C LEU A 339 -17.91 -10.21 -30.61
N ARG A 340 -17.84 -11.55 -30.74
CA ARG A 340 -18.96 -12.38 -31.23
C ARG A 340 -20.12 -12.39 -30.25
N ILE A 341 -19.84 -12.64 -28.97
CA ILE A 341 -20.84 -12.67 -27.89
C ILE A 341 -21.59 -11.34 -27.83
N SER A 342 -20.92 -10.22 -28.03
CA SER A 342 -21.52 -8.88 -27.99
C SER A 342 -22.18 -8.41 -29.28
N GLY A 343 -22.10 -9.18 -30.37
CA GLY A 343 -22.61 -8.77 -31.69
C GLY A 343 -21.84 -7.59 -32.30
N ARG A 344 -20.55 -7.43 -31.93
CA ARG A 344 -19.69 -6.30 -32.31
C ARG A 344 -18.55 -6.68 -33.25
N VAL A 345 -18.60 -7.85 -33.88
CA VAL A 345 -17.54 -8.35 -34.80
C VAL A 345 -17.12 -7.32 -35.85
N ALA A 346 -18.06 -6.57 -36.44
CA ALA A 346 -17.77 -5.55 -37.44
C ALA A 346 -17.23 -4.22 -36.87
N LYS A 347 -17.14 -4.08 -35.54
CA LYS A 347 -16.70 -2.86 -34.86
C LYS A 347 -15.29 -2.96 -34.29
N ASP A 348 -14.82 -4.16 -33.97
CA ASP A 348 -13.46 -4.42 -33.46
C ASP A 348 -13.13 -3.72 -32.12
N TRP A 349 -14.17 -3.36 -31.35
CA TRP A 349 -14.07 -2.82 -29.98
C TRP A 349 -15.39 -3.00 -29.20
N LEU A 350 -15.33 -2.91 -27.87
CA LEU A 350 -16.48 -3.04 -26.95
C LEU A 350 -16.76 -1.77 -26.14
N ARG A 351 -18.04 -1.52 -25.82
CA ARG A 351 -18.47 -0.53 -24.83
C ARG A 351 -18.71 -1.19 -23.49
N GLU A 352 -18.63 -0.42 -22.41
CA GLU A 352 -19.04 -0.81 -21.06
C GLU A 352 -20.45 -1.45 -21.04
N GLN A 353 -21.40 -0.84 -21.75
CA GLN A 353 -22.77 -1.33 -21.84
C GLN A 353 -22.90 -2.70 -22.54
N ASP A 354 -21.94 -3.06 -23.37
CA ASP A 354 -21.91 -4.38 -24.00
C ASP A 354 -21.42 -5.41 -23.00
N ILE A 355 -20.32 -5.11 -22.28
CA ILE A 355 -19.74 -5.97 -21.25
C ILE A 355 -20.76 -6.25 -20.14
N ALA A 356 -21.47 -5.23 -19.66
CA ALA A 356 -22.52 -5.40 -18.66
C ALA A 356 -23.64 -6.38 -19.09
N LYS A 357 -23.84 -6.54 -20.41
CA LYS A 357 -24.84 -7.43 -21.02
C LYS A 357 -24.28 -8.79 -21.43
N PHE A 358 -23.01 -9.11 -21.11
CA PHE A 358 -22.45 -10.42 -21.43
C PHE A 358 -23.27 -11.53 -20.77
N PRO A 359 -23.61 -12.60 -21.50
CA PRO A 359 -24.15 -13.80 -20.90
C PRO A 359 -23.16 -14.38 -19.90
N CYS A 360 -23.66 -14.77 -18.73
CA CYS A 360 -22.80 -15.24 -17.65
C CYS A 360 -22.19 -16.60 -17.97
N THR A 361 -22.89 -17.48 -18.69
CA THR A 361 -22.33 -18.74 -19.22
C THR A 361 -21.08 -18.48 -20.03
N ASP A 362 -21.14 -17.52 -20.95
CA ASP A 362 -20.09 -17.27 -21.92
C ASP A 362 -18.86 -16.64 -21.26
N LEU A 363 -19.07 -15.70 -20.32
CA LEU A 363 -17.98 -15.06 -19.57
C LEU A 363 -17.29 -16.05 -18.62
N LEU A 364 -18.06 -16.92 -17.96
CA LEU A 364 -17.54 -17.96 -17.07
C LEU A 364 -16.83 -19.06 -17.85
N ALA A 365 -17.32 -19.47 -19.03
CA ALA A 365 -16.67 -20.47 -19.87
C ALA A 365 -15.27 -20.02 -20.33
N ILE A 366 -15.15 -18.76 -20.75
CA ILE A 366 -13.85 -18.17 -21.11
C ILE A 366 -12.90 -18.17 -19.91
N ASP A 367 -13.36 -17.71 -18.75
CA ASP A 367 -12.53 -17.65 -17.54
C ASP A 367 -12.07 -19.04 -17.08
N GLN A 368 -12.98 -20.02 -17.08
CA GLN A 368 -12.68 -21.40 -16.68
C GLN A 368 -11.59 -22.01 -17.54
N LEU A 369 -11.64 -21.80 -18.87
CA LEU A 369 -10.60 -22.27 -19.78
C LEU A 369 -9.24 -21.63 -19.45
N TRP A 370 -9.20 -20.30 -19.29
CA TRP A 370 -7.96 -19.59 -18.93
C TRP A 370 -7.38 -20.07 -17.60
N VAL A 371 -8.21 -20.17 -16.56
CA VAL A 371 -7.79 -20.63 -15.22
C VAL A 371 -7.30 -22.07 -15.26
N LYS A 372 -8.03 -22.97 -15.94
CA LYS A 372 -7.67 -24.40 -16.05
C LYS A 372 -6.30 -24.59 -16.68
N TYR A 373 -6.11 -24.07 -17.89
CA TYR A 373 -4.90 -24.35 -18.67
C TYR A 373 -3.69 -23.56 -18.21
N SER A 374 -3.89 -22.36 -17.62
CA SER A 374 -2.80 -21.59 -16.99
C SER A 374 -2.43 -22.04 -15.58
N LYS A 375 -3.07 -23.11 -15.06
CA LYS A 375 -2.89 -23.58 -13.67
C LYS A 375 -3.16 -22.48 -12.64
N GLY A 376 -4.17 -21.66 -12.91
CA GLY A 376 -4.61 -20.58 -12.03
C GLY A 376 -3.77 -19.31 -12.08
N LEU A 377 -2.89 -19.14 -13.08
CA LEU A 377 -2.11 -17.90 -13.24
C LEU A 377 -2.91 -16.78 -13.93
N PHE A 378 -3.78 -17.13 -14.87
CA PHE A 378 -4.45 -16.20 -15.79
C PHE A 378 -5.97 -16.42 -15.78
N GLY A 379 -6.72 -15.38 -16.13
CA GLY A 379 -8.19 -15.36 -16.14
C GLY A 379 -8.78 -14.04 -15.65
N PHE A 380 -10.01 -13.74 -16.08
CA PHE A 380 -10.77 -12.59 -15.64
C PHE A 380 -11.10 -12.64 -14.13
N SER A 381 -11.31 -13.83 -13.56
CA SER A 381 -11.51 -14.02 -12.13
C SER A 381 -10.23 -13.78 -11.32
N ILE A 382 -9.06 -14.00 -11.92
CA ILE A 382 -7.76 -13.69 -11.31
C ILE A 382 -7.57 -12.18 -11.32
N GLN A 383 -7.79 -11.54 -12.46
CA GLN A 383 -7.75 -10.08 -12.60
C GLN A 383 -8.71 -9.38 -11.64
N THR A 384 -9.96 -9.85 -11.54
CA THR A 384 -10.97 -9.29 -10.64
C THR A 384 -10.53 -9.34 -9.17
N ARG A 385 -9.94 -10.46 -8.72
CA ARG A 385 -9.43 -10.58 -7.34
C ARG A 385 -8.26 -9.64 -7.06
N ILE A 386 -7.37 -9.44 -8.03
CA ILE A 386 -6.26 -8.50 -7.91
C ILE A 386 -6.78 -7.06 -7.89
N TRP A 387 -7.77 -6.75 -8.71
CA TRP A 387 -8.44 -5.45 -8.72
C TRP A 387 -9.06 -5.12 -7.36
N GLU A 388 -9.81 -6.05 -6.78
CA GLU A 388 -10.47 -5.88 -5.47
C GLU A 388 -9.47 -5.78 -4.31
N SER A 389 -8.39 -6.56 -4.33
CA SER A 389 -7.37 -6.53 -3.27
C SER A 389 -6.65 -5.18 -3.21
N LEU A 390 -6.58 -4.47 -4.33
CA LEU A 390 -6.03 -3.11 -4.42
C LEU A 390 -7.03 -2.01 -4.03
N GLY A 391 -8.24 -2.39 -3.61
CA GLY A 391 -9.32 -1.46 -3.28
C GLY A 391 -10.18 -1.05 -4.48
N GLY A 392 -10.07 -1.75 -5.61
CA GLY A 392 -10.87 -1.53 -6.80
C GLY A 392 -12.38 -1.63 -6.53
N THR A 393 -13.13 -0.69 -7.10
CA THR A 393 -14.60 -0.63 -7.12
C THR A 393 -15.05 -0.10 -8.49
N TRP A 394 -16.35 -0.04 -8.75
CA TRP A 394 -16.88 0.54 -9.99
C TRP A 394 -16.56 2.04 -10.16
N ASN A 395 -16.23 2.74 -9.06
CA ASN A 395 -15.81 4.15 -9.03
C ASN A 395 -14.35 4.31 -8.58
N ALA A 396 -13.51 3.30 -8.83
CA ALA A 396 -12.10 3.38 -8.49
C ALA A 396 -11.44 4.60 -9.12
N ASP A 397 -10.61 5.30 -8.35
CA ASP A 397 -9.83 6.41 -8.88
C ASP A 397 -8.77 5.91 -9.88
N THR A 398 -8.23 6.84 -10.67
CA THR A 398 -7.19 6.54 -11.66
C THR A 398 -5.94 5.92 -11.02
N HIS A 399 -5.67 6.16 -9.73
CA HIS A 399 -4.52 5.64 -9.02
C HIS A 399 -4.63 4.12 -8.76
N ILE A 400 -5.80 3.62 -8.37
CA ILE A 400 -6.06 2.18 -8.23
C ILE A 400 -5.89 1.47 -9.58
N CYS A 401 -6.33 2.11 -10.67
CA CYS A 401 -6.19 1.59 -12.02
C CYS A 401 -4.73 1.40 -12.43
N PHE A 402 -3.89 2.41 -12.19
CA PHE A 402 -2.45 2.32 -12.47
C PHE A 402 -1.76 1.26 -11.61
N ARG A 403 -2.15 1.13 -10.33
CA ARG A 403 -1.62 0.07 -9.46
C ARG A 403 -2.00 -1.32 -9.97
N PHE A 404 -3.24 -1.50 -10.41
CA PHE A 404 -3.70 -2.75 -11.01
C PHE A 404 -2.90 -3.11 -12.26
N CYS A 405 -2.80 -2.20 -13.24
CA CYS A 405 -2.06 -2.48 -14.48
C CYS A 405 -0.56 -2.72 -14.26
N ARG A 406 0.04 -2.07 -13.26
CA ARG A 406 1.42 -2.40 -12.86
C ARG A 406 1.52 -3.76 -12.19
N ARG A 407 0.58 -4.09 -11.29
CA ARG A 407 0.54 -5.36 -10.54
C ARG A 407 0.46 -6.57 -11.47
N ILE A 408 -0.31 -6.46 -12.55
CA ILE A 408 -0.46 -7.53 -13.54
C ILE A 408 0.49 -7.37 -14.74
N GLY A 409 1.31 -6.31 -14.81
CA GLY A 409 2.37 -6.18 -15.82
C GLY A 409 1.97 -5.59 -17.19
N TRP A 410 0.85 -4.88 -17.30
CA TRP A 410 0.42 -4.22 -18.56
C TRP A 410 1.06 -2.84 -18.79
N ILE A 411 1.77 -2.33 -17.79
CA ILE A 411 2.55 -1.09 -17.85
C ILE A 411 3.97 -1.41 -17.40
N LYS A 412 4.96 -1.20 -18.28
CA LYS A 412 6.38 -1.50 -18.02
C LYS A 412 7.20 -0.26 -17.63
N GLY A 413 6.73 0.96 -17.95
CA GLY A 413 7.43 2.24 -17.68
C GLY A 413 6.61 3.30 -16.91
N VAL A 414 7.28 4.40 -16.54
CA VAL A 414 6.63 5.57 -15.90
C VAL A 414 6.05 6.55 -16.92
N ASP A 415 6.55 6.51 -18.16
CA ASP A 415 6.07 7.33 -19.28
C ASP A 415 4.90 6.69 -20.05
N ASP A 416 4.59 5.43 -19.72
CA ASP A 416 3.41 4.72 -20.21
C ASP A 416 2.18 5.19 -19.43
N ILE A 417 1.49 6.19 -19.98
CA ILE A 417 0.25 6.73 -19.39
C ILE A 417 -0.97 5.84 -19.74
N VAL A 418 -0.76 4.85 -20.62
CA VAL A 418 -1.80 3.94 -21.12
C VAL A 418 -1.25 2.51 -21.15
N PRO A 419 -1.98 1.49 -20.65
CA PRO A 419 -1.61 0.10 -20.84
C PRO A 419 -1.52 -0.22 -22.33
N SER A 420 -0.47 -0.94 -22.75
CA SER A 420 -0.25 -1.30 -24.15
C SER A 420 -0.25 -2.81 -24.33
N SER A 421 -0.86 -3.29 -25.42
CA SER A 421 -0.76 -4.70 -25.82
C SER A 421 0.67 -5.11 -26.17
N ASP A 422 1.53 -4.17 -26.58
CA ASP A 422 2.97 -4.39 -26.77
C ASP A 422 3.68 -4.79 -25.46
N ASN A 423 3.07 -4.48 -24.31
CA ASN A 423 3.59 -4.87 -23.01
C ASN A 423 3.19 -6.29 -22.60
N LEU A 424 2.36 -6.99 -23.38
CA LEU A 424 1.93 -8.35 -23.05
C LEU A 424 3.05 -9.36 -23.26
N THR A 425 3.20 -10.25 -22.28
CA THR A 425 4.12 -11.38 -22.22
C THR A 425 3.28 -12.66 -22.29
N PHE A 426 3.43 -13.41 -23.37
CA PHE A 426 2.59 -14.56 -23.70
C PHE A 426 3.21 -15.89 -23.26
N ASN A 427 3.54 -16.00 -21.97
CA ASN A 427 4.01 -17.23 -21.34
C ASN A 427 3.70 -17.22 -19.84
N THR A 428 3.95 -18.35 -19.17
CA THR A 428 3.68 -18.53 -17.73
C THR A 428 4.65 -17.81 -16.80
N THR A 429 5.70 -17.14 -17.32
CA THR A 429 6.58 -16.28 -16.51
C THR A 429 6.02 -14.85 -16.38
N ALA A 430 4.91 -14.55 -17.04
CA ALA A 430 4.21 -13.28 -16.87
C ALA A 430 3.56 -13.18 -15.46
N PRO A 431 3.34 -11.96 -14.93
CA PRO A 431 2.72 -11.77 -13.63
C PRO A 431 1.34 -12.43 -13.49
N VAL A 432 0.94 -12.80 -12.28
CA VAL A 432 -0.40 -13.35 -12.01
C VAL A 432 -1.47 -12.34 -12.45
N GLY A 433 -2.47 -12.80 -13.20
CA GLY A 433 -3.53 -11.97 -13.80
C GLY A 433 -3.14 -11.25 -15.08
N HIS A 434 -1.93 -11.46 -15.62
CA HIS A 434 -1.45 -10.78 -16.82
C HIS A 434 -2.25 -11.09 -18.09
N LEU A 435 -2.85 -12.28 -18.20
CA LEU A 435 -3.71 -12.66 -19.32
C LEU A 435 -5.10 -13.07 -18.83
N PRO A 436 -6.14 -12.98 -19.68
CA PRO A 436 -6.14 -12.38 -21.02
C PRO A 436 -6.00 -10.84 -21.00
N GLY A 437 -5.27 -10.27 -21.95
CA GLY A 437 -4.95 -8.84 -22.06
C GLY A 437 -5.32 -8.21 -23.41
N GLY A 438 -5.74 -8.97 -24.41
CA GLY A 438 -6.01 -8.50 -25.78
C GLY A 438 -7.12 -7.45 -25.91
N MET A 439 -7.95 -7.28 -24.88
CA MET A 439 -8.91 -6.17 -24.79
C MET A 439 -8.25 -4.78 -24.76
N LEU A 440 -6.95 -4.69 -24.47
CA LEU A 440 -6.18 -3.44 -24.57
C LEU A 440 -6.09 -2.92 -26.01
N ASP A 441 -6.19 -3.80 -27.02
CA ASP A 441 -6.15 -3.42 -28.44
C ASP A 441 -7.42 -2.66 -28.89
N TRP A 442 -8.56 -2.87 -28.23
CA TRP A 442 -9.82 -2.18 -28.53
C TRP A 442 -9.74 -0.65 -28.33
N LEU A 443 -8.74 -0.18 -27.59
CA LEU A 443 -8.53 1.24 -27.26
C LEU A 443 -7.86 2.02 -28.39
N TRP A 444 -7.17 1.33 -29.32
CA TRP A 444 -6.35 1.96 -30.36
C TRP A 444 -7.09 2.13 -31.69
N GLY A 445 -8.25 1.48 -31.87
CA GLY A 445 -9.04 1.52 -33.10
C GLY A 445 -9.90 2.78 -33.32
N ASN A 446 -10.00 3.70 -32.35
CA ASN A 446 -10.77 4.95 -32.51
C ASN A 446 -10.10 6.15 -31.79
N PHE A 447 -9.19 6.83 -32.48
CA PHE A 447 -8.70 8.14 -32.04
C PHE A 447 -9.79 9.21 -32.22
N ARG A 448 -10.44 9.59 -31.11
CA ARG A 448 -10.87 10.94 -30.70
C ARG A 448 -11.98 10.83 -29.64
N ALA A 449 -11.69 11.29 -28.43
CA ALA A 449 -12.57 11.38 -27.25
C ALA A 449 -12.75 10.11 -26.40
N ALA A 450 -11.77 9.80 -25.54
CA ALA A 450 -11.90 9.98 -24.09
C ALA A 450 -10.69 9.34 -23.40
N ARG A 451 -10.03 10.10 -22.52
CA ARG A 451 -8.92 9.62 -21.68
C ARG A 451 -9.38 8.65 -20.58
N ASP A 452 -10.67 8.29 -20.54
CA ASP A 452 -11.32 7.67 -19.38
C ASP A 452 -11.92 6.26 -19.62
N ILE A 453 -11.51 5.53 -20.65
CA ILE A 453 -12.27 4.33 -21.11
C ILE A 453 -11.75 2.98 -20.59
N TRP A 454 -10.44 2.78 -20.42
CA TRP A 454 -9.89 1.42 -20.24
C TRP A 454 -10.11 0.83 -18.84
N TRP A 455 -10.04 1.65 -17.78
CA TRP A 455 -10.34 1.17 -16.44
C TRP A 455 -11.84 0.91 -16.23
N ASN A 456 -12.71 1.59 -16.99
CA ASN A 456 -14.13 1.30 -16.95
C ASN A 456 -14.40 -0.12 -17.45
N ILE A 457 -13.68 -0.59 -18.48
CA ILE A 457 -13.76 -1.99 -18.96
C ILE A 457 -13.41 -2.99 -17.85
N ILE A 458 -12.31 -2.77 -17.11
CA ILE A 458 -11.92 -3.64 -15.99
C ILE A 458 -12.93 -3.58 -14.84
N SER A 459 -13.39 -2.39 -14.49
CA SER A 459 -14.37 -2.22 -13.41
C SER A 459 -15.72 -2.86 -13.76
N VAL A 460 -16.15 -2.78 -15.02
CA VAL A 460 -17.40 -3.37 -15.51
C VAL A 460 -17.24 -4.87 -15.70
N LEU A 461 -16.09 -5.37 -16.14
CA LEU A 461 -15.78 -6.81 -16.16
C LEU A 461 -15.79 -7.38 -14.74
N ALA A 462 -15.12 -6.72 -13.78
CA ALA A 462 -15.11 -7.12 -12.38
C ALA A 462 -16.53 -7.16 -11.79
N SER A 463 -17.30 -6.09 -11.97
CA SER A 463 -18.69 -6.03 -11.51
C SER A 463 -19.59 -7.06 -12.20
N LYS A 464 -19.39 -7.30 -13.50
CA LYS A 464 -20.15 -8.31 -14.24
C LYS A 464 -19.80 -9.71 -13.78
N PHE A 465 -18.53 -9.99 -13.52
CA PHE A 465 -18.07 -11.28 -13.03
C PHE A 465 -18.67 -11.59 -11.65
N GLU A 466 -18.68 -10.60 -10.75
CA GLU A 466 -19.35 -10.68 -9.45
C GLU A 466 -20.86 -10.98 -9.61
N GLN A 467 -21.55 -10.28 -10.52
CA GLN A 467 -22.96 -10.55 -10.83
C GLN A 467 -23.19 -11.96 -11.38
N CYS A 468 -22.28 -12.46 -12.23
CA CYS A 468 -22.38 -13.80 -12.81
C CYS A 468 -22.16 -14.91 -11.80
N GLN A 469 -21.21 -14.73 -10.88
CA GLN A 469 -20.97 -15.68 -9.78
C GLN A 469 -22.14 -15.72 -8.80
N ASN A 470 -22.86 -14.61 -8.61
CA ASN A 470 -24.03 -14.55 -7.73
C ASN A 470 -25.32 -15.13 -8.36
N ASN A 471 -25.40 -15.26 -9.70
CA ASN A 471 -26.58 -15.71 -10.43
C ASN A 471 -26.54 -17.17 -10.92
N PHE A 472 -25.41 -17.86 -10.84
CA PHE A 472 -25.31 -19.27 -11.24
C PHE A 472 -25.48 -20.20 -10.03
N LYS A 473 -26.46 -21.11 -10.11
CA LYS A 473 -26.49 -22.31 -9.27
C LYS A 473 -25.18 -23.10 -9.51
N PRO A 474 -24.62 -23.76 -8.49
CA PRO A 474 -23.38 -24.52 -8.66
C PRO A 474 -23.58 -25.55 -9.78
N ILE A 475 -22.74 -25.49 -10.81
CA ILE A 475 -22.63 -26.57 -11.79
C ILE A 475 -22.10 -27.78 -11.02
N GLU A 476 -22.79 -28.91 -11.14
CA GLU A 476 -22.40 -30.18 -10.52
C GLU A 476 -20.93 -30.48 -10.83
N ALA A 477 -20.19 -30.81 -9.76
CA ALA A 477 -18.77 -31.03 -9.80
C ALA A 477 -18.39 -32.10 -10.82
N VAL A 478 -17.49 -31.76 -11.75
CA VAL A 478 -16.63 -32.75 -12.40
C VAL A 478 -15.84 -33.42 -11.29
N SER A 479 -16.12 -34.69 -11.05
CA SER A 479 -15.47 -35.51 -10.03
C SER A 479 -14.01 -35.75 -10.40
N PHE A 480 -13.12 -35.01 -9.73
CA PHE A 480 -11.71 -35.38 -9.61
C PHE A 480 -11.53 -36.45 -8.52
N PRO A 481 -10.51 -37.31 -8.62
CA PRO A 481 -10.39 -38.48 -7.74
C PRO A 481 -10.33 -38.07 -6.28
N GLN A 482 -11.03 -38.83 -5.42
CA GLN A 482 -11.27 -38.59 -4.00
C GLN A 482 -10.04 -38.05 -3.24
N GLN A 483 -9.89 -36.72 -3.20
CA GLN A 483 -9.28 -36.01 -2.07
C GLN A 483 -10.35 -35.87 -0.99
N SER A 484 -9.97 -36.02 0.26
CA SER A 484 -10.89 -35.93 1.40
C SER A 484 -11.81 -34.71 1.26
N SER A 485 -13.12 -34.94 1.36
CA SER A 485 -14.13 -33.90 1.17
C SER A 485 -13.79 -32.67 2.02
N ILE A 486 -13.89 -31.45 1.49
CA ILE A 486 -13.59 -30.20 2.24
C ILE A 486 -14.34 -30.16 3.57
N LYS A 487 -15.54 -30.77 3.63
CA LYS A 487 -16.32 -30.95 4.85
C LYS A 487 -15.56 -31.69 5.96
N SER A 488 -14.65 -32.62 5.65
CA SER A 488 -13.82 -33.30 6.66
C SER A 488 -12.68 -32.43 7.19
N ARG A 489 -12.37 -31.30 6.56
CA ARG A 489 -11.38 -30.30 7.02
C ARG A 489 -12.01 -29.18 7.83
N ILE A 490 -13.34 -29.12 7.94
CA ILE A 490 -14.06 -28.12 8.71
C ILE A 490 -14.82 -28.82 9.85
N GLU A 491 -14.58 -28.39 11.08
CA GLU A 491 -15.28 -28.87 12.25
C GLU A 491 -16.02 -27.72 12.95
N VAL A 492 -17.22 -27.99 13.47
CA VAL A 492 -17.97 -27.06 14.31
C VAL A 492 -18.12 -27.71 15.67
N ILE A 493 -17.72 -27.01 16.73
CA ILE A 493 -17.85 -27.47 18.11
C ILE A 493 -18.49 -26.41 18.98
N GLU A 494 -19.24 -26.85 19.99
CA GLU A 494 -19.63 -25.97 21.10
C GLU A 494 -18.55 -26.05 22.19
N GLY A 495 -17.94 -24.92 22.56
CA GLY A 495 -16.86 -24.94 23.54
C GLY A 495 -16.16 -23.60 23.77
N ASP A 496 -15.03 -23.67 24.48
CA ASP A 496 -14.15 -22.53 24.72
C ASP A 496 -12.91 -22.60 23.80
N ILE A 497 -12.64 -21.51 23.09
CA ILE A 497 -11.54 -21.44 22.14
C ILE A 497 -10.17 -21.53 22.82
N VAL A 498 -10.08 -21.16 24.11
CA VAL A 498 -8.81 -21.24 24.85
C VAL A 498 -8.39 -22.67 25.18
N GLN A 499 -9.30 -23.64 25.04
CA GLN A 499 -9.05 -25.06 25.31
C GLN A 499 -8.64 -25.85 24.06
N GLN A 500 -8.59 -25.20 22.89
CA GLN A 500 -8.31 -25.89 21.63
C GLN A 500 -6.83 -26.21 21.47
N GLN A 501 -6.55 -27.45 21.09
CA GLN A 501 -5.21 -27.93 20.75
C GLN A 501 -5.02 -27.82 19.23
N VAL A 502 -4.67 -26.62 18.79
CA VAL A 502 -4.44 -26.25 17.38
C VAL A 502 -3.19 -25.38 17.29
N ASP A 503 -2.63 -25.21 16.10
CA ASP A 503 -1.44 -24.37 15.90
C ASP A 503 -1.76 -22.89 16.17
N ALA A 504 -2.94 -22.43 15.76
CA ALA A 504 -3.38 -21.04 15.94
C ALA A 504 -4.83 -20.91 16.40
N ILE A 505 -5.09 -20.00 17.34
CA ILE A 505 -6.44 -19.52 17.63
C ILE A 505 -6.63 -18.09 17.14
N VAL A 506 -7.85 -17.75 16.73
CA VAL A 506 -8.20 -16.39 16.32
C VAL A 506 -8.81 -15.62 17.49
N ASN A 507 -8.27 -14.44 17.77
CA ASN A 507 -8.74 -13.51 18.77
C ASN A 507 -9.47 -12.32 18.13
N PRO A 508 -10.81 -12.22 18.21
CA PRO A 508 -11.56 -11.04 17.81
C PRO A 508 -11.38 -9.95 18.87
N THR A 509 -10.89 -8.79 18.47
CA THR A 509 -10.53 -7.71 19.39
C THR A 509 -10.98 -6.34 18.88
N ASP A 510 -10.76 -5.30 19.69
CA ASP A 510 -10.98 -3.91 19.31
C ASP A 510 -9.78 -3.33 18.53
N ILE A 511 -9.97 -2.12 17.99
CA ILE A 511 -8.94 -1.41 17.22
C ILE A 511 -7.66 -1.09 18.00
N TYR A 512 -7.63 -1.34 19.33
CA TYR A 512 -6.51 -1.06 20.21
C TYR A 512 -5.83 -2.33 20.76
N PHE A 513 -6.33 -3.53 20.44
CA PHE A 513 -5.88 -4.80 21.03
C PHE A 513 -5.90 -4.76 22.57
N SER A 514 -6.92 -4.13 23.15
CA SER A 514 -6.93 -3.80 24.58
C SER A 514 -7.14 -5.01 25.51
N GLY A 515 -7.57 -6.15 24.95
CA GLY A 515 -7.97 -7.34 25.70
C GLY A 515 -9.35 -7.15 26.35
N GLY A 516 -10.32 -6.70 25.55
CA GLY A 516 -11.62 -6.14 25.92
C GLY A 516 -12.56 -7.10 26.67
N GLY A 517 -13.71 -7.41 26.07
CA GLY A 517 -14.76 -8.26 26.65
C GLY A 517 -14.87 -9.63 25.97
N GLY A 518 -15.68 -10.54 26.50
CA GLY A 518 -16.00 -11.81 25.83
C GLY A 518 -14.79 -12.72 25.57
N VAL A 519 -14.66 -13.18 24.32
CA VAL A 519 -13.59 -14.08 23.87
C VAL A 519 -12.20 -13.45 24.02
N ASP A 520 -12.06 -12.17 23.69
CA ASP A 520 -10.80 -11.42 23.82
C ASP A 520 -10.25 -11.48 25.25
N ARG A 521 -11.14 -11.25 26.22
CA ARG A 521 -10.80 -11.34 27.64
C ARG A 521 -10.38 -12.75 28.05
N ALA A 522 -11.08 -13.78 27.54
CA ALA A 522 -10.77 -15.16 27.87
C ALA A 522 -9.38 -15.54 27.36
N ILE A 523 -9.07 -15.19 26.11
CA ILE A 523 -7.76 -15.41 25.48
C ILE A 523 -6.65 -14.69 26.25
N HIS A 524 -6.83 -13.40 26.58
CA HIS A 524 -5.83 -12.66 27.37
C HIS A 524 -5.61 -13.22 28.77
N ARG A 525 -6.67 -13.73 29.43
CA ARG A 525 -6.53 -14.36 30.75
C ARG A 525 -5.76 -15.67 30.66
N ALA A 526 -6.06 -16.50 29.66
CA ALA A 526 -5.41 -17.79 29.48
C ALA A 526 -3.95 -17.66 29.02
N ALA A 527 -3.65 -16.76 28.08
CA ALA A 527 -2.30 -16.54 27.56
C ALA A 527 -1.34 -15.84 28.56
N GLY A 528 -1.89 -15.14 29.55
CA GLY A 528 -1.12 -14.41 30.56
C GLY A 528 -0.68 -13.01 30.14
N SER A 529 0.06 -12.32 31.03
CA SER A 529 0.42 -10.90 30.87
C SER A 529 1.28 -10.61 29.64
N LYS A 530 2.08 -11.58 29.19
CA LYS A 530 2.96 -11.46 28.02
C LYS A 530 2.18 -11.22 26.72
N LEU A 531 0.98 -11.79 26.58
CA LEU A 531 0.13 -11.50 25.42
C LEU A 531 -0.30 -10.04 25.40
N ARG A 532 -0.65 -9.48 26.56
CA ARG A 532 -1.03 -8.08 26.69
C ARG A 532 0.16 -7.15 26.39
N GLU A 533 1.36 -7.51 26.78
CA GLU A 533 2.58 -6.76 26.47
C GLU A 533 2.86 -6.75 24.96
N ALA A 534 2.76 -7.90 24.30
CA ALA A 534 2.90 -7.98 22.85
C ALA A 534 1.80 -7.21 22.12
N CYS A 535 0.54 -7.32 22.54
CA CYS A 535 -0.57 -6.56 21.95
C CYS A 535 -0.35 -5.03 22.05
N ARG A 536 0.21 -4.54 23.18
CA ARG A 536 0.57 -3.11 23.31
C ARG A 536 1.63 -2.67 22.29
N GLN A 537 2.53 -3.57 21.89
CA GLN A 537 3.56 -3.29 20.88
C GLN A 537 3.00 -3.27 19.46
N LEU A 538 1.85 -3.90 19.21
CA LEU A 538 1.21 -3.93 17.88
C LEU A 538 0.61 -2.57 17.50
N GLY A 539 0.18 -1.75 18.47
CA GLY A 539 -0.21 -0.35 18.24
C GLY A 539 -1.59 -0.12 17.62
N GLY A 540 -2.45 -1.15 17.62
CA GLY A 540 -3.81 -1.09 17.09
C GLY A 540 -3.93 -1.50 15.62
N GLY A 541 -5.16 -1.66 15.13
CA GLY A 541 -5.47 -2.13 13.77
C GLY A 541 -6.82 -1.59 13.27
N ALA A 542 -7.00 -1.50 11.95
CA ALA A 542 -8.27 -1.12 11.34
C ALA A 542 -9.24 -2.31 11.25
N THR A 543 -10.53 -2.03 11.14
CA THR A 543 -11.56 -3.08 10.97
C THR A 543 -11.27 -3.96 9.75
N GLY A 544 -11.33 -5.27 9.95
CA GLY A 544 -11.00 -6.28 8.94
C GLY A 544 -9.52 -6.65 8.90
N GLU A 545 -8.62 -5.93 9.58
CA GLU A 545 -7.20 -6.30 9.65
C GLU A 545 -6.97 -7.49 10.60
N ALA A 546 -5.89 -8.22 10.36
CA ALA A 546 -5.41 -9.27 11.24
C ALA A 546 -3.90 -9.14 11.44
N VAL A 547 -3.42 -9.49 12.64
CA VAL A 547 -2.01 -9.50 13.04
C VAL A 547 -1.76 -10.72 13.93
N ILE A 548 -0.52 -11.19 14.02
CA ILE A 548 -0.19 -12.45 14.71
C ILE A 548 0.81 -12.24 15.85
N THR A 549 0.63 -12.98 16.96
CA THR A 549 1.59 -13.07 18.06
C THR A 549 1.76 -14.52 18.51
N ASN A 550 2.76 -14.78 19.36
CA ASN A 550 2.85 -16.05 20.09
C ASN A 550 1.63 -16.27 20.99
N GLY A 551 1.28 -17.52 21.28
CA GLY A 551 0.18 -17.89 22.17
C GLY A 551 0.53 -17.95 23.66
N TYR A 552 1.81 -17.86 24.01
CA TYR A 552 2.30 -17.81 25.39
C TYR A 552 1.85 -19.02 26.23
N ASN A 553 1.00 -18.80 27.24
CA ASN A 553 0.51 -19.87 28.12
C ASN A 553 -0.64 -20.69 27.50
N LEU A 554 -1.11 -20.33 26.30
CA LEU A 554 -2.09 -21.13 25.56
C LEU A 554 -1.44 -22.39 25.00
N SER A 555 -2.24 -23.44 24.80
CA SER A 555 -1.81 -24.63 24.07
C SER A 555 -1.50 -24.33 22.60
N ALA A 556 -2.15 -23.32 22.02
CA ALA A 556 -1.87 -22.87 20.66
C ALA A 556 -0.56 -22.09 20.58
N ARG A 557 0.24 -22.39 19.56
CA ARG A 557 1.52 -21.71 19.31
C ARG A 557 1.31 -20.25 18.94
N TRP A 558 0.25 -19.95 18.19
CA TRP A 558 -0.04 -18.63 17.66
C TRP A 558 -1.41 -18.12 18.10
N VAL A 559 -1.51 -16.80 18.23
CA VAL A 559 -2.77 -16.07 18.34
C VAL A 559 -2.84 -15.08 17.19
N ILE A 560 -3.85 -15.22 16.34
CA ILE A 560 -4.12 -14.26 15.26
C ILE A 560 -5.20 -13.30 15.74
N HIS A 561 -4.83 -12.07 15.99
CA HIS A 561 -5.73 -11.00 16.42
C HIS A 561 -6.38 -10.35 15.21
N THR A 562 -7.71 -10.28 15.17
CA THR A 562 -8.44 -9.58 14.10
C THR A 562 -9.45 -8.59 14.64
N VAL A 563 -9.58 -7.44 13.97
CA VAL A 563 -10.49 -6.38 14.38
C VAL A 563 -11.84 -6.58 13.70
N GLY A 564 -12.80 -7.11 14.45
CA GLY A 564 -14.15 -7.36 13.94
C GLY A 564 -14.95 -6.07 13.70
N PRO A 565 -15.88 -6.04 12.70
CA PRO A 565 -16.79 -4.91 12.52
C PRO A 565 -17.86 -4.84 13.62
N ILE A 566 -18.25 -3.62 13.99
CA ILE A 566 -19.42 -3.35 14.84
C ILE A 566 -20.67 -3.29 13.92
N TRP A 567 -21.71 -4.03 14.27
CA TRP A 567 -22.94 -4.05 13.48
C TRP A 567 -23.71 -2.74 13.62
N GLN A 568 -24.02 -2.09 12.50
CA GLN A 568 -24.77 -0.84 12.43
C GLN A 568 -25.96 -0.93 11.48
N GLY A 569 -26.51 -2.14 11.29
CA GLY A 569 -27.65 -2.39 10.42
C GLY A 569 -27.31 -2.82 9.00
N GLY A 570 -26.02 -3.07 8.68
CA GLY A 570 -25.60 -3.73 7.43
C GLY A 570 -25.38 -2.78 6.24
N SER A 571 -25.37 -1.46 6.48
CA SER A 571 -25.22 -0.43 5.43
C SER A 571 -23.82 0.20 5.37
N TYR A 572 -22.89 -0.24 6.22
CA TYR A 572 -21.56 0.33 6.42
C TYR A 572 -20.44 -0.69 6.10
N GLN A 573 -20.69 -1.53 5.09
CA GLN A 573 -19.76 -2.56 4.60
C GLN A 573 -19.38 -3.62 5.66
N GLU A 574 -20.24 -3.86 6.66
CA GLU A 574 -19.95 -4.78 7.77
C GLU A 574 -19.69 -6.20 7.28
N ASP A 575 -20.48 -6.70 6.32
CA ASP A 575 -20.27 -8.00 5.69
C ASP A 575 -18.90 -8.11 5.02
N ARG A 576 -18.51 -7.07 4.26
CA ARG A 576 -17.21 -7.03 3.57
C ARG A 576 -16.07 -7.02 4.58
N ASN A 577 -16.22 -6.28 5.67
CA ASN A 577 -15.22 -6.21 6.72
C ASN A 577 -15.11 -7.52 7.51
N LEU A 578 -16.22 -8.19 7.78
CA LEU A 578 -16.22 -9.52 8.40
C LEU A 578 -15.56 -10.56 7.50
N ALA A 579 -15.85 -10.53 6.19
CA ALA A 579 -15.17 -11.39 5.22
C ALA A 579 -13.66 -11.10 5.15
N ARG A 580 -13.24 -9.83 5.28
CA ARG A 580 -11.82 -9.46 5.36
C ARG A 580 -11.13 -10.03 6.61
N CYS A 581 -11.81 -10.11 7.76
CA CYS A 581 -11.26 -10.76 8.95
C CYS A 581 -10.85 -12.21 8.64
N TYR A 582 -11.77 -13.01 8.09
CA TYR A 582 -11.49 -14.41 7.74
C TYR A 582 -10.37 -14.54 6.71
N ARG A 583 -10.40 -13.77 5.62
CA ARG A 583 -9.36 -13.81 4.58
C ARG A 583 -7.98 -13.45 5.11
N ASN A 584 -7.87 -12.40 5.92
CA ASN A 584 -6.59 -11.96 6.48
C ASN A 584 -6.05 -12.95 7.53
N CYS A 585 -6.93 -13.57 8.33
CA CYS A 585 -6.52 -14.64 9.25
C CYS A 585 -6.00 -15.87 8.50
N LEU A 586 -6.68 -16.30 7.43
CA LEU A 586 -6.27 -17.45 6.62
C LEU A 586 -4.98 -17.17 5.83
N ALA A 587 -4.78 -15.94 5.35
CA ALA A 587 -3.53 -15.51 4.72
C ALA A 587 -2.34 -15.56 5.70
N LEU A 588 -2.53 -15.09 6.94
CA LEU A 588 -1.50 -15.23 7.98
C LEU A 588 -1.24 -16.70 8.34
N ALA A 589 -2.27 -17.53 8.33
CA ALA A 589 -2.10 -18.97 8.55
C ALA A 589 -1.24 -19.61 7.45
N GLU A 590 -1.42 -19.21 6.20
CA GLU A 590 -0.57 -19.65 5.09
C GLU A 590 0.87 -19.15 5.21
N GLU A 591 1.06 -17.84 5.48
CA GLU A 591 2.37 -17.21 5.63
C GLU A 591 3.22 -17.84 6.74
N TYR A 592 2.58 -18.21 7.86
CA TYR A 592 3.26 -18.77 9.03
C TYR A 592 3.23 -20.30 9.07
N HIS A 593 2.80 -20.96 7.99
CA HIS A 593 2.71 -22.42 7.87
C HIS A 593 1.91 -23.09 9.00
N ILE A 594 0.77 -22.50 9.35
CA ILE A 594 -0.18 -22.99 10.35
C ILE A 594 -1.07 -24.04 9.70
N LEU A 595 -1.08 -25.28 10.24
CA LEU A 595 -1.82 -26.41 9.68
C LEU A 595 -3.22 -26.52 10.30
N THR A 596 -3.38 -26.14 11.57
CA THR A 596 -4.66 -26.19 12.28
C THR A 596 -5.01 -24.84 12.91
N ILE A 597 -6.22 -24.34 12.59
CA ILE A 597 -6.67 -23.01 13.05
C ILE A 597 -8.09 -23.07 13.63
N ALA A 598 -8.29 -22.42 14.78
CA ALA A 598 -9.61 -22.29 15.41
C ALA A 598 -10.14 -20.84 15.33
N PHE A 599 -11.37 -20.68 14.86
CA PHE A 599 -12.10 -19.42 14.79
C PHE A 599 -13.26 -19.39 15.80
N PRO A 600 -13.47 -18.29 16.53
CA PRO A 600 -14.72 -18.06 17.23
C PRO A 600 -15.74 -17.40 16.28
N ALA A 601 -16.97 -17.20 16.76
CA ALA A 601 -17.99 -16.41 16.06
C ALA A 601 -17.68 -14.90 16.11
N ILE A 602 -16.84 -14.41 15.18
CA ILE A 602 -16.34 -13.02 15.12
C ILE A 602 -17.51 -12.01 15.09
N SER A 603 -17.43 -10.97 15.93
CA SER A 603 -18.39 -9.86 16.03
C SER A 603 -19.82 -10.17 16.51
N THR A 604 -20.15 -11.43 16.80
CA THR A 604 -21.55 -11.83 17.12
C THR A 604 -21.97 -11.58 18.57
N GLY A 605 -21.00 -11.30 19.45
CA GLY A 605 -21.25 -10.95 20.85
C GLY A 605 -21.47 -9.44 21.04
N ALA A 606 -20.55 -8.78 21.74
CA ALA A 606 -20.66 -7.35 22.07
C ALA A 606 -20.78 -6.40 20.86
N PHE A 607 -20.35 -6.84 19.67
CA PHE A 607 -20.43 -6.06 18.43
C PHE A 607 -21.75 -6.29 17.66
N GLY A 608 -22.62 -7.18 18.13
CA GLY A 608 -24.01 -7.28 17.70
C GLY A 608 -24.24 -7.81 16.29
N PHE A 609 -23.23 -8.40 15.64
CA PHE A 609 -23.37 -8.93 14.28
C PHE A 609 -24.36 -10.12 14.27
N PRO A 610 -25.39 -10.13 13.39
CA PRO A 610 -26.36 -11.22 13.34
C PRO A 610 -25.68 -12.57 13.07
N ILE A 611 -25.83 -13.51 14.01
CA ILE A 611 -25.10 -14.79 14.03
C ILE A 611 -25.35 -15.64 12.77
N GLU A 612 -26.59 -15.69 12.27
CA GLU A 612 -26.95 -16.44 11.06
C GLU A 612 -26.29 -15.87 9.80
N ARG A 613 -26.09 -14.55 9.76
CA ARG A 613 -25.40 -13.86 8.65
C ARG A 613 -23.89 -14.05 8.77
N ALA A 614 -23.35 -13.89 9.99
CA ALA A 614 -21.94 -14.07 10.27
C ALA A 614 -21.47 -15.51 9.98
N SER A 615 -22.25 -16.53 10.35
CA SER A 615 -21.90 -17.94 10.11
C SER A 615 -21.80 -18.26 8.61
N LYS A 616 -22.73 -17.76 7.80
CA LYS A 616 -22.70 -17.93 6.34
C LYS A 616 -21.47 -17.27 5.71
N ILE A 617 -21.09 -16.07 6.16
CA ILE A 617 -19.86 -15.39 5.70
C ILE A 617 -18.63 -16.20 6.09
N ALA A 618 -18.53 -16.60 7.36
CA ALA A 618 -17.40 -17.36 7.88
C ALA A 618 -17.15 -18.67 7.12
N VAL A 619 -18.20 -19.49 6.95
CA VAL A 619 -18.10 -20.78 6.26
C VAL A 619 -17.77 -20.58 4.78
N ARG A 620 -18.33 -19.56 4.13
CA ARG A 620 -18.04 -19.25 2.73
C ARG A 620 -16.58 -18.88 2.50
N GLU A 621 -16.03 -17.97 3.31
CA GLU A 621 -14.63 -17.56 3.17
C GLU A 621 -13.67 -18.71 3.45
N VAL A 622 -13.95 -19.55 4.47
CA VAL A 622 -13.14 -20.74 4.76
C VAL A 622 -13.23 -21.77 3.64
N LYS A 623 -14.43 -22.04 3.10
CA LYS A 623 -14.62 -22.93 1.94
C LYS A 623 -13.76 -22.47 0.76
N PHE A 624 -13.90 -21.20 0.37
CA PHE A 624 -13.18 -20.65 -0.78
C PHE A 624 -11.66 -20.71 -0.61
N PHE A 625 -11.18 -20.58 0.62
CA PHE A 625 -9.77 -20.74 0.91
C PHE A 625 -9.33 -22.21 0.79
N LEU A 626 -10.03 -23.15 1.44
CA LEU A 626 -9.66 -24.58 1.44
C LEU A 626 -9.83 -25.24 0.07
N GLU A 627 -10.70 -24.70 -0.80
CA GLU A 627 -10.83 -25.11 -2.21
C GLU A 627 -9.59 -24.73 -3.05
N ARG A 628 -8.87 -23.68 -2.67
CA ARG A 628 -7.70 -23.16 -3.39
C ARG A 628 -6.36 -23.58 -2.79
N TYR A 629 -6.33 -23.76 -1.48
CA TYR A 629 -5.10 -23.94 -0.72
C TYR A 629 -5.17 -25.20 0.16
N ASN A 630 -4.14 -26.04 0.03
CA ASN A 630 -3.98 -27.26 0.82
C ASN A 630 -3.06 -27.08 2.05
N SER A 631 -2.65 -25.84 2.35
CA SER A 631 -1.74 -25.52 3.46
C SER A 631 -2.35 -25.70 4.85
N ILE A 632 -3.67 -25.51 5.00
CA ILE A 632 -4.37 -25.66 6.28
C ILE A 632 -5.10 -27.01 6.33
N GLU A 633 -4.64 -27.95 7.13
CA GLU A 633 -5.25 -29.28 7.27
C GLU A 633 -6.64 -29.23 7.90
N LYS A 634 -6.85 -28.37 8.92
CA LYS A 634 -8.11 -28.33 9.66
C LYS A 634 -8.49 -26.92 10.14
N VAL A 635 -9.75 -26.55 9.95
CA VAL A 635 -10.37 -25.33 10.47
C VAL A 635 -11.48 -25.71 11.46
N ILE A 636 -11.45 -25.15 12.66
CA ILE A 636 -12.43 -25.43 13.72
C ILE A 636 -13.21 -24.15 14.06
N PHE A 637 -14.52 -24.15 13.90
CA PHE A 637 -15.41 -23.10 14.42
C PHE A 637 -15.82 -23.43 15.85
N VAL A 638 -15.32 -22.65 16.80
CA VAL A 638 -15.58 -22.81 18.24
C VAL A 638 -16.69 -21.86 18.66
N CYS A 639 -17.89 -22.40 18.79
CA CYS A 639 -19.09 -21.64 19.09
C CYS A 639 -19.37 -21.63 20.59
N ARG A 640 -19.67 -20.45 21.14
CA ARG A 640 -20.07 -20.32 22.54
C ARG A 640 -21.59 -20.31 22.63
N GLY A 641 -22.16 -21.43 23.09
CA GLY A 641 -23.60 -21.60 23.26
C GLY A 641 -24.28 -22.25 22.05
N GLN A 642 -25.32 -23.04 22.34
CA GLN A 642 -26.10 -23.83 21.37
C GLN A 642 -26.55 -23.04 20.13
N MET A 643 -27.07 -21.81 20.30
CA MET A 643 -27.56 -21.01 19.17
C MET A 643 -26.47 -20.71 18.13
N ALA A 644 -25.25 -20.39 18.58
CA ALA A 644 -24.13 -20.14 17.66
C ALA A 644 -23.68 -21.44 17.00
N TYR A 645 -23.63 -22.54 17.77
CA TYR A 645 -23.31 -23.87 17.25
C TYR A 645 -24.29 -24.28 16.14
N ASP A 646 -25.59 -24.18 16.38
CA ASP A 646 -26.63 -24.54 15.40
C ASP A 646 -26.52 -23.67 14.13
N CYS A 647 -26.26 -22.37 14.26
CA CYS A 647 -26.11 -21.46 13.12
C CYS A 647 -24.87 -21.78 12.27
N TYR A 648 -23.76 -22.19 12.89
CA TYR A 648 -22.54 -22.59 12.17
C TYR A 648 -22.67 -23.99 11.58
N LEU A 649 -23.29 -24.93 12.30
CA LEU A 649 -23.58 -26.27 11.79
C LEU A 649 -24.48 -26.21 10.56
N ASN A 650 -25.59 -25.47 10.65
CA ASN A 650 -26.50 -25.26 9.51
C ASN A 650 -25.80 -24.55 8.34
N ALA A 651 -24.95 -23.56 8.60
CA ALA A 651 -24.16 -22.91 7.55
C ALA A 651 -23.20 -23.88 6.86
N VAL A 652 -22.52 -24.74 7.63
CA VAL A 652 -21.65 -25.81 7.10
C VAL A 652 -22.46 -26.80 6.26
N GLU A 653 -23.62 -27.25 6.74
CA GLU A 653 -24.48 -28.20 6.00
C GLU A 653 -25.08 -27.61 4.73
N THR A 654 -25.33 -26.30 4.70
CA THR A 654 -25.94 -25.63 3.55
C THR A 654 -24.91 -25.21 2.50
N ILE A 655 -23.67 -24.90 2.91
CA ILE A 655 -22.64 -24.31 2.05
C ILE A 655 -21.62 -25.35 1.56
N LEU A 656 -21.33 -26.40 2.34
CA LEU A 656 -20.44 -27.52 1.99
C LEU A 656 -21.23 -28.76 1.62
#